data_AF-B4LIY1-F1
#
_entry.id   AF-B4LIY1-F1
#
_cell.length_a   1.000
_cell.length_b   1.000
_cell.length_c   1.000
_cell.angle_alpha   90.00
_cell.angle_beta   90.00
_cell.angle_gamma   90.00
#
_symmetry.space_group_name_H-M   'P 1'
#
loop_
_entity.id
_entity.type
_entity.pdbx_description
1 polymer ?
#
loop_
_entity_poly.entity_id
_entity_poly.type
_entity_poly.pdbx_seq_one_letter_code
_entity_poly.pdbx_strand_id
1 'polypeptide(L)'
;MTDAMQVEVKDIDKLIEMDGYLKPFEREIRRRHGVLKEWIAKIDQCEGGMEEFSQGYKYYGLHFQPDNSVIAREWAPGARDVYLTGDFNNWHWESHPFKKLPFGKWELHLPANPDGSAPIKHLSEIKIIIRNQSGQLLDRLSPWAKYVVQPPKSANQGVNFKQYVWQPPAGERYQRQSARPAKPKSLRIYECHVGIASQEPRVGSYDEFADRIVPRIKRQGYNCIQVMAIMEHAYYASFGYQVTSFYAASSRCGNPEQLKRMIDVAHSQGLYVLLDVVHSHASKNVQDGLNQFDGTNSCFFHDGARGEHSLWDSRLFNYTEYEVLRFLLSNLRWWHDEYNFDGYRFDGVTSMLYHSRGIGEGFSGDYNEYFGLNVDTDALNYLGLANYMLHKLDPEVITIAEDVSGMPTLCRPVSEGGIGFDYRLGMAIPDKWIELLKEQRDDEWDVGNIVHTLTNRRWMENTVAYAESHDQALVGDKTIAFWLMDKEMYTHMSTISEPSLIIDRGLALHKMIRLITHALGGEAYLNFMGNEFGHPEWLDFPRVGNNDSYHYARRQWNLVDDNLLKYKYLNEFDRAMNELEERYGWLHSGPAYVSWKHQSDKTIHFERAGLVFVFNFHPTQSFSDYRVGTNWAGTYQAVLSSDDPIFGGHNRIDMNCKHQSDPWGHAGRSNFIQVYTPCRTAVVYARISD
;
A
#
# COMPACT_ATOMS: atom_id res chain seq x y z
N MET A 1 27.76 5.53 -27.09
CA MET A 1 27.50 4.96 -25.76
C MET A 1 28.78 5.12 -24.97
N THR A 2 28.73 5.92 -23.91
CA THR A 2 29.75 5.98 -22.88
C THR A 2 29.90 4.57 -22.29
N ASP A 3 31.13 4.13 -22.00
CA ASP A 3 31.32 2.85 -21.31
C ASP A 3 30.59 2.90 -19.96
N ALA A 4 29.78 1.89 -19.64
CA ALA A 4 28.99 1.87 -18.40
C ALA A 4 29.89 2.01 -17.16
N MET A 5 31.14 1.53 -17.21
CA MET A 5 32.10 1.68 -16.11
C MET A 5 32.58 3.12 -15.91
N GLN A 6 32.38 4.01 -16.87
CA GLN A 6 32.68 5.44 -16.75
C GLN A 6 31.51 6.23 -16.12
N VAL A 7 30.34 5.60 -15.94
CA VAL A 7 29.21 6.24 -15.25
C VAL A 7 29.52 6.34 -13.76
N GLU A 8 29.65 7.57 -13.28
CA GLU A 8 29.84 7.86 -11.86
C GLU A 8 28.54 7.61 -11.08
N VAL A 9 28.64 6.69 -10.12
CA VAL A 9 27.65 6.41 -9.08
C VAL A 9 28.32 6.73 -7.74
N LYS A 10 27.84 7.74 -7.03
CA LYS A 10 28.57 8.40 -5.93
C LYS A 10 28.98 7.44 -4.81
N ASP A 11 28.09 6.53 -4.42
CA ASP A 11 28.23 5.72 -3.22
C ASP A 11 28.16 4.20 -3.51
N ILE A 12 28.46 3.78 -4.75
CA ILE A 12 28.34 2.37 -5.17
C ILE A 12 29.30 1.43 -4.44
N ASP A 13 30.48 1.90 -4.05
CA ASP A 13 31.45 1.07 -3.31
C ASP A 13 30.87 0.64 -1.96
N LYS A 14 30.10 1.51 -1.28
CA LYS A 14 29.40 1.15 -0.03
C LYS A 14 28.35 0.06 -0.26
N LEU A 15 27.63 0.14 -1.37
CA LEU A 15 26.62 -0.84 -1.74
C LEU A 15 27.25 -2.23 -1.98
N ILE A 16 28.38 -2.27 -2.69
CA ILE A 16 29.13 -3.49 -2.99
C ILE A 16 29.83 -4.05 -1.74
N GLU A 17 30.36 -3.21 -0.86
CA GLU A 17 30.94 -3.64 0.42
C GLU A 17 29.89 -4.27 1.34
N MET A 18 28.67 -3.70 1.34
CA MET A 18 27.54 -4.24 2.09
C MET A 18 27.02 -5.55 1.50
N ASP A 19 27.00 -5.66 0.17
CA ASP A 19 26.56 -6.87 -0.54
C ASP A 19 27.53 -7.22 -1.69
N GLY A 20 28.51 -8.06 -1.36
CA GLY A 20 29.54 -8.50 -2.30
C GLY A 20 29.01 -9.29 -3.51
N TYR A 21 27.79 -9.85 -3.44
CA TYR A 21 27.16 -10.55 -4.56
C TYR A 21 26.77 -9.61 -5.70
N LEU A 22 26.74 -8.29 -5.47
CA LEU A 22 26.50 -7.29 -6.51
C LEU A 22 27.72 -7.04 -7.40
N LYS A 23 28.94 -7.40 -6.96
CA LYS A 23 30.18 -7.07 -7.69
C LYS A 23 30.18 -7.54 -9.15
N PRO A 24 29.76 -8.78 -9.49
CA PRO A 24 29.68 -9.22 -10.89
C PRO A 24 28.71 -8.39 -11.75
N PHE A 25 27.73 -7.73 -11.13
CA PHE A 25 26.67 -6.98 -11.79
C PHE A 25 26.89 -5.46 -11.75
N GLU A 26 28.02 -4.98 -11.22
CA GLU A 26 28.34 -3.55 -11.10
C GLU A 26 28.18 -2.81 -12.44
N ARG A 27 28.63 -3.42 -13.54
CA ARG A 27 28.50 -2.84 -14.88
C ARG A 27 27.04 -2.58 -15.25
N GLU A 28 26.14 -3.50 -14.91
CA GLU A 28 24.71 -3.37 -15.19
C GLU A 28 24.06 -2.32 -14.27
N ILE A 29 24.43 -2.29 -12.98
CA ILE A 29 23.98 -1.24 -12.05
C ILE A 29 24.38 0.14 -12.57
N ARG A 30 25.65 0.32 -12.96
CA ARG A 30 26.14 1.59 -13.53
C ARG A 30 25.46 1.94 -14.85
N ARG A 31 25.19 0.96 -15.71
CA ARG A 31 24.45 1.17 -16.97
C ARG A 31 23.04 1.69 -16.69
N ARG A 32 22.30 1.04 -15.79
CA ARG A 32 20.93 1.45 -15.37
C ARG A 32 20.94 2.86 -14.76
N HIS A 33 21.89 3.14 -13.87
CA HIS A 33 22.06 4.47 -13.29
C HIS A 33 22.43 5.54 -14.33
N GLY A 34 23.22 5.18 -15.35
CA GLY A 34 23.53 6.06 -16.47
C GLY A 34 22.29 6.48 -17.25
N VAL A 35 21.40 5.53 -17.57
CA VAL A 35 20.11 5.81 -18.24
C VAL A 35 19.26 6.76 -17.40
N LEU A 36 19.21 6.56 -16.08
CA LEU A 36 18.50 7.46 -15.17
C LEU A 36 19.06 8.88 -15.21
N LYS A 37 20.38 9.05 -15.13
CA LYS A 37 21.04 10.36 -15.21
C LYS A 37 20.79 11.04 -16.56
N GLU A 38 20.80 10.30 -17.66
CA GLU A 38 20.49 10.82 -18.99
C GLU A 38 19.06 11.36 -19.05
N TRP A 39 18.09 10.65 -18.48
CA TRP A 39 16.71 11.13 -18.40
C TRP A 39 16.55 12.37 -17.51
N ILE A 40 17.19 12.40 -16.33
CA ILE A 40 17.20 13.57 -15.46
C ILE A 40 17.77 14.78 -16.20
N ALA A 41 18.94 14.63 -16.83
CA ALA A 41 19.58 15.70 -17.60
C ALA A 41 18.71 16.17 -18.76
N LYS A 42 18.05 15.25 -19.47
CA LYS A 42 17.12 15.56 -20.57
C LYS A 42 15.91 16.36 -20.08
N ILE A 43 15.34 16.00 -18.93
CA ILE A 43 14.22 16.72 -18.31
C ILE A 43 14.67 18.12 -17.85
N ASP A 44 15.83 18.20 -17.20
CA ASP A 44 16.38 19.48 -16.73
C ASP A 44 16.67 20.44 -17.90
N GLN A 45 17.19 19.92 -19.03
CA GLN A 45 17.51 20.74 -20.20
C GLN A 45 16.27 21.16 -21.01
N CYS A 46 15.28 20.28 -21.16
CA CYS A 46 14.19 20.48 -22.12
C CYS A 46 12.87 20.96 -21.49
N GLU A 47 12.65 20.73 -20.19
CA GLU A 47 11.35 20.93 -19.54
C GLU A 47 11.43 21.87 -18.33
N GLY A 48 12.59 22.48 -18.08
CA GLY A 48 12.78 23.40 -16.95
C GLY A 48 13.02 22.70 -15.61
N GLY A 49 13.29 21.39 -15.62
CA GLY A 49 13.56 20.60 -14.42
C GLY A 49 12.47 19.61 -14.07
N MET A 50 12.82 18.67 -13.18
CA MET A 50 11.88 17.66 -12.68
C MET A 50 10.63 18.28 -12.04
N GLU A 51 10.78 19.44 -11.39
CA GLU A 51 9.67 20.12 -10.74
C GLU A 51 8.59 20.53 -11.75
N GLU A 52 8.97 21.25 -12.81
CA GLU A 52 8.08 21.69 -13.89
C GLU A 52 7.53 20.50 -14.68
N PHE A 53 8.36 19.49 -14.98
CA PHE A 53 7.95 18.30 -15.70
C PHE A 53 6.82 17.53 -15.00
N SER A 54 6.87 17.47 -13.67
CA SER A 54 5.86 16.83 -12.83
C SER A 54 4.56 17.64 -12.65
N GLN A 55 4.47 18.86 -13.20
CA GLN A 55 3.27 19.68 -13.14
C GLN A 55 2.43 19.60 -14.43
N GLY A 56 2.51 18.49 -15.17
CA GLY A 56 1.75 18.28 -16.39
C GLY A 56 0.24 18.44 -16.22
N TYR A 57 -0.29 18.19 -15.02
CA TYR A 57 -1.70 18.41 -14.68
C TYR A 57 -2.12 19.89 -14.67
N LYS A 58 -1.16 20.84 -14.65
CA LYS A 58 -1.40 22.29 -14.84
C LYS A 58 -1.41 22.71 -16.31
N TYR A 59 -0.97 21.83 -17.21
CA TYR A 59 -0.92 22.07 -18.65
C TYR A 59 -2.02 21.33 -19.41
N TYR A 60 -2.20 20.03 -19.13
CA TYR A 60 -3.18 19.14 -19.77
C TYR A 60 -4.52 19.09 -19.03
N GLY A 61 -5.57 18.65 -19.72
CA GLY A 61 -6.94 18.68 -19.24
C GLY A 61 -7.57 20.07 -19.42
N LEU A 62 -8.62 20.36 -18.63
CA LEU A 62 -9.34 21.64 -18.70
C LEU A 62 -8.83 22.64 -17.64
N HIS A 63 -8.50 23.84 -18.10
CA HIS A 63 -7.95 24.94 -17.30
C HIS A 63 -8.77 26.22 -17.45
N PHE A 64 -9.47 26.57 -16.37
CA PHE A 64 -10.24 27.82 -16.26
C PHE A 64 -9.31 28.99 -15.99
N GLN A 65 -9.34 30.00 -16.86
CA GLN A 65 -8.50 31.19 -16.80
C GLN A 65 -9.14 32.30 -15.95
N PRO A 66 -8.36 33.29 -15.48
CA PRO A 66 -8.90 34.43 -14.73
C PRO A 66 -9.94 35.27 -15.48
N ASP A 67 -9.93 35.24 -16.83
CA ASP A 67 -10.90 35.91 -17.69
C ASP A 67 -12.14 35.05 -18.00
N ASN A 68 -12.32 33.94 -17.26
CA ASN A 68 -13.36 32.91 -17.46
C ASN A 68 -13.29 32.15 -18.79
N SER A 69 -12.28 32.36 -19.63
CA SER A 69 -12.02 31.45 -20.74
C SER A 69 -11.53 30.09 -20.26
N VAL A 70 -11.68 29.06 -21.09
CA VAL A 70 -11.23 27.69 -20.79
C VAL A 70 -10.22 27.26 -21.84
N ILE A 71 -9.05 26.79 -21.39
CA ILE A 71 -8.07 26.14 -22.23
C ILE A 71 -8.16 24.64 -21.97
N ALA A 72 -8.37 23.85 -23.03
CA ALA A 72 -8.33 22.39 -22.97
C ALA A 72 -7.13 21.88 -23.76
N ARG A 73 -6.38 20.94 -23.19
CA ARG A 73 -5.24 20.31 -23.88
C ARG A 73 -5.20 18.80 -23.68
N GLU A 74 -4.86 18.10 -24.74
CA GLU A 74 -4.73 16.64 -24.74
C GLU A 74 -3.51 16.18 -25.54
N TRP A 75 -3.00 14.98 -25.22
CA TRP A 75 -1.99 14.29 -26.01
C TRP A 75 -2.62 13.09 -26.70
N ALA A 76 -2.74 13.16 -28.03
CA ALA A 76 -3.41 12.15 -28.85
C ALA A 76 -2.70 12.06 -30.21
N PRO A 77 -1.48 11.49 -30.27
CA PRO A 77 -0.65 11.53 -31.46
C PRO A 77 -1.24 10.76 -32.65
N GLY A 78 -1.98 9.68 -32.39
CA GLY A 78 -2.65 8.86 -33.41
C GLY A 78 -3.96 9.46 -33.94
N ALA A 79 -4.49 10.51 -33.30
CA ALA A 79 -5.73 11.14 -33.73
C ALA A 79 -5.56 11.91 -35.05
N ARG A 80 -6.61 11.85 -35.89
CA ARG A 80 -6.72 12.68 -37.09
C ARG A 80 -7.23 14.07 -36.73
N ASP A 81 -8.30 14.12 -35.94
CA ASP A 81 -8.92 15.35 -35.43
C ASP A 81 -9.37 15.11 -33.98
N VAL A 82 -9.40 16.16 -33.15
CA VAL A 82 -9.85 16.10 -31.75
C VAL A 82 -10.86 17.21 -31.51
N TYR A 83 -11.94 16.93 -30.78
CA TYR A 83 -13.00 17.89 -30.45
C TYR A 83 -13.41 17.78 -28.98
N LEU A 84 -14.00 18.86 -28.45
CA LEU A 84 -14.63 18.86 -27.13
C LEU A 84 -16.15 18.91 -27.30
N THR A 85 -16.87 18.06 -26.55
CA THR A 85 -18.33 18.06 -26.52
C THR A 85 -18.86 17.92 -25.11
N GLY A 86 -20.12 18.27 -24.89
CA GLY A 86 -20.77 18.09 -23.60
C GLY A 86 -22.06 18.88 -23.48
N ASP A 87 -22.52 19.05 -22.24
CA ASP A 87 -23.75 19.79 -21.95
C ASP A 87 -23.69 21.24 -22.48
N PHE A 88 -22.51 21.86 -22.41
CA PHE A 88 -22.29 23.26 -22.81
C PHE A 88 -22.55 23.55 -24.29
N ASN A 89 -22.50 22.53 -25.15
CA ASN A 89 -22.69 22.68 -26.60
C ASN A 89 -23.80 21.78 -27.16
N ASN A 90 -24.74 21.36 -26.30
CA ASN A 90 -25.84 20.45 -26.66
C ASN A 90 -25.36 19.16 -27.33
N TRP A 91 -24.20 18.65 -26.91
CA TRP A 91 -23.61 17.43 -27.46
C TRP A 91 -23.37 17.47 -28.97
N HIS A 92 -23.09 18.63 -29.55
CA HIS A 92 -22.64 18.75 -30.93
C HIS A 92 -21.15 18.38 -31.05
N TRP A 93 -20.88 17.11 -31.38
CA TRP A 93 -19.55 16.47 -31.28
C TRP A 93 -18.42 17.22 -31.98
N GLU A 94 -18.68 17.82 -33.15
CA GLU A 94 -17.64 18.41 -33.99
C GLU A 94 -17.56 19.93 -33.88
N SER A 95 -18.37 20.55 -33.02
CA SER A 95 -18.53 22.00 -32.99
C SER A 95 -17.33 22.77 -32.41
N HIS A 96 -16.49 22.12 -31.61
CA HIS A 96 -15.34 22.74 -30.93
C HIS A 96 -14.05 21.94 -31.21
N PRO A 97 -13.45 22.08 -32.40
CA PRO A 97 -12.23 21.37 -32.78
C PRO A 97 -11.00 21.91 -32.06
N PHE A 98 -10.13 21.03 -31.60
CA PHE A 98 -8.80 21.38 -31.12
C PHE A 98 -7.88 21.67 -32.30
N LYS A 99 -6.95 22.59 -32.09
CA LYS A 99 -5.81 22.84 -32.96
C LYS A 99 -4.70 21.83 -32.66
N LYS A 100 -4.22 21.14 -33.71
CA LYS A 100 -3.04 20.26 -33.60
C LYS A 100 -1.78 21.09 -33.33
N LEU A 101 -1.01 20.65 -32.35
CA LEU A 101 0.30 21.20 -31.99
C LEU A 101 1.41 20.18 -32.33
N PRO A 102 2.69 20.58 -32.26
CA PRO A 102 3.81 19.64 -32.39
C PRO A 102 3.72 18.47 -31.40
N PHE A 103 4.40 17.37 -31.72
CA PHE A 103 4.51 16.17 -30.88
C PHE A 103 3.17 15.48 -30.55
N GLY A 104 2.15 15.68 -31.37
CA GLY A 104 0.85 15.02 -31.20
C GLY A 104 -0.02 15.61 -30.09
N LYS A 105 0.33 16.81 -29.60
CA LYS A 105 -0.46 17.57 -28.64
C LYS A 105 -1.60 18.31 -29.36
N TRP A 106 -2.65 18.62 -28.63
CA TRP A 106 -3.84 19.31 -29.13
C TRP A 106 -4.26 20.38 -28.12
N GLU A 107 -4.68 21.54 -28.61
CA GLU A 107 -5.16 22.65 -27.77
C GLU A 107 -6.45 23.27 -28.31
N LEU A 108 -7.38 23.57 -27.42
CA LEU A 108 -8.61 24.31 -27.70
C LEU A 108 -8.71 25.47 -26.71
N HIS A 109 -8.99 26.67 -27.22
CA HIS A 109 -9.34 27.84 -26.40
C HIS A 109 -10.82 28.14 -26.59
N LEU A 110 -11.58 28.10 -25.49
CA LEU A 110 -12.98 28.50 -25.43
C LEU A 110 -13.06 29.89 -24.78
N PRO A 111 -13.46 30.94 -25.51
CA PRO A 111 -13.62 32.26 -24.91
C PRO A 111 -14.74 32.25 -23.87
N ALA A 112 -14.72 33.23 -22.96
CA ALA A 112 -15.85 33.49 -22.09
C ALA A 112 -17.14 33.78 -22.89
N ASN A 113 -18.29 33.44 -22.32
CA ASN A 113 -19.59 33.77 -22.90
C ASN A 113 -19.76 35.29 -23.03
N PRO A 114 -20.68 35.79 -23.88
CA PRO A 114 -20.93 37.23 -24.03
C PRO A 114 -21.32 37.95 -22.73
N ASP A 115 -21.84 37.22 -21.74
CA ASP A 115 -22.18 37.73 -20.40
C ASP A 115 -21.00 37.70 -19.40
N GLY A 116 -19.81 37.28 -19.86
CA GLY A 116 -18.59 37.15 -19.06
C GLY A 116 -18.49 35.87 -18.25
N SER A 117 -19.50 34.98 -18.31
CA SER A 117 -19.46 33.69 -17.61
C SER A 117 -18.57 32.67 -18.32
N ALA A 118 -18.11 31.66 -17.58
CA ALA A 118 -17.34 30.57 -18.17
C ALA A 118 -18.21 29.74 -19.14
N PRO A 119 -17.66 29.30 -20.29
CA PRO A 119 -18.40 28.54 -21.30
C PRO A 119 -18.82 27.16 -20.80
N ILE A 120 -18.09 26.58 -19.83
CA ILE A 120 -18.39 25.30 -19.21
C ILE A 120 -18.58 25.53 -17.72
N LYS A 121 -19.63 24.94 -17.13
CA LYS A 121 -19.94 25.12 -15.70
C LYS A 121 -19.40 23.95 -14.88
N HIS A 122 -19.24 24.18 -13.57
CA HIS A 122 -19.00 23.10 -12.63
C HIS A 122 -20.11 22.03 -12.76
N LEU A 123 -19.71 20.75 -12.75
CA LEU A 123 -20.59 19.59 -12.91
C LEU A 123 -21.31 19.49 -14.27
N SER A 124 -20.87 20.24 -15.29
CA SER A 124 -21.23 19.90 -16.67
C SER A 124 -20.56 18.61 -17.10
N GLU A 125 -21.31 17.72 -17.76
CA GLU A 125 -20.78 16.53 -18.40
C GLU A 125 -20.04 16.93 -19.68
N ILE A 126 -18.86 16.33 -19.90
CA ILE A 126 -18.04 16.55 -21.10
C ILE A 126 -17.45 15.24 -21.63
N LYS A 127 -17.05 15.24 -22.89
CA LYS A 127 -16.26 14.18 -23.54
C LYS A 127 -15.27 14.75 -24.55
N ILE A 128 -14.15 14.07 -24.69
CA ILE A 128 -13.21 14.26 -25.80
C ILE A 128 -13.68 13.38 -26.96
N ILE A 129 -13.84 13.97 -28.14
CA ILE A 129 -14.17 13.23 -29.35
C ILE A 129 -12.90 13.11 -30.19
N ILE A 130 -12.50 11.87 -30.46
CA ILE A 130 -11.37 11.54 -31.31
C ILE A 130 -11.91 11.08 -32.65
N ARG A 131 -11.47 11.73 -33.72
CA ARG A 131 -11.58 11.17 -35.05
C ARG A 131 -10.32 10.39 -35.37
N ASN A 132 -10.45 9.09 -35.55
CA ASN A 132 -9.31 8.24 -35.90
C ASN A 132 -8.95 8.35 -37.39
N GLN A 133 -7.90 7.65 -37.81
CA GLN A 133 -7.42 7.67 -39.20
C GLN A 133 -8.42 7.08 -40.20
N SER A 134 -9.30 6.16 -39.79
CA SER A 134 -10.38 5.65 -40.65
C SER A 134 -11.58 6.60 -40.77
N GLY A 135 -11.56 7.72 -40.04
CA GLY A 135 -12.62 8.74 -40.05
C GLY A 135 -13.75 8.49 -39.06
N GLN A 136 -13.70 7.39 -38.29
CA GLN A 136 -14.67 7.09 -37.23
C GLN A 136 -14.51 8.08 -36.07
N LEU A 137 -15.65 8.53 -35.52
CA LEU A 137 -15.70 9.32 -34.30
C LEU A 137 -15.80 8.39 -33.08
N LEU A 138 -14.96 8.64 -32.10
CA LEU A 138 -14.82 7.88 -30.87
C LEU A 138 -14.97 8.85 -29.70
N ASP A 139 -15.78 8.51 -28.71
CA ASP A 139 -15.93 9.32 -27.49
C ASP A 139 -15.04 8.77 -26.37
N ARG A 140 -14.38 9.66 -25.65
CA ARG A 140 -13.41 9.33 -24.60
C ARG A 140 -13.56 10.28 -23.42
N LEU A 141 -13.16 9.81 -22.25
CA LEU A 141 -12.85 10.69 -21.12
C LEU A 141 -11.42 11.22 -21.28
N SER A 142 -11.16 12.42 -20.77
CA SER A 142 -9.80 12.96 -20.71
C SER A 142 -8.93 12.07 -19.81
N PRO A 143 -7.69 11.72 -20.20
CA PRO A 143 -6.71 11.08 -19.32
C PRO A 143 -6.45 11.88 -18.03
N TRP A 144 -6.70 13.18 -18.07
CA TRP A 144 -6.49 14.15 -17.00
C TRP A 144 -7.80 14.53 -16.28
N ALA A 145 -8.86 13.72 -16.45
CA ALA A 145 -10.14 13.94 -15.76
C ALA A 145 -9.95 13.89 -14.24
N LYS A 146 -10.42 14.95 -13.56
CA LYS A 146 -10.35 15.09 -12.09
C LYS A 146 -11.52 14.43 -11.36
N TYR A 147 -12.63 14.21 -12.07
CA TYR A 147 -13.84 13.62 -11.51
C TYR A 147 -14.66 12.96 -12.60
N VAL A 148 -15.00 11.70 -12.40
CA VAL A 148 -15.88 10.93 -13.27
C VAL A 148 -16.88 10.20 -12.38
N VAL A 149 -18.11 10.01 -12.84
CA VAL A 149 -19.18 9.43 -12.00
C VAL A 149 -19.93 8.37 -12.79
N GLN A 150 -20.24 7.25 -12.15
CA GLN A 150 -21.12 6.25 -12.72
C GLN A 150 -22.58 6.75 -12.72
N PRO A 151 -23.30 6.68 -13.84
CA PRO A 151 -24.73 6.97 -13.84
C PRO A 151 -25.47 6.08 -12.83
N PRO A 152 -26.45 6.63 -12.07
CA PRO A 152 -27.28 5.80 -11.19
C PRO A 152 -27.98 4.70 -11.99
N LYS A 153 -28.08 3.48 -11.44
CA LYS A 153 -28.80 2.36 -12.10
C LYS A 153 -30.23 2.76 -12.49
N SER A 154 -30.90 3.59 -11.68
CA SER A 154 -32.26 4.10 -11.93
C SER A 154 -32.37 5.04 -13.14
N ALA A 155 -31.27 5.64 -13.59
CA ALA A 155 -31.27 6.58 -14.70
C ALA A 155 -31.34 5.88 -16.08
N ASN A 156 -31.09 4.56 -16.16
CA ASN A 156 -31.05 3.78 -17.41
C ASN A 156 -30.12 4.39 -18.50
N GLN A 157 -29.01 5.00 -18.09
CA GLN A 157 -28.04 5.66 -18.99
C GLN A 157 -26.79 4.80 -19.29
N GLY A 158 -26.88 3.49 -19.03
CA GLY A 158 -25.75 2.56 -19.16
C GLY A 158 -24.88 2.50 -17.90
N VAL A 159 -23.75 1.81 -18.02
CA VAL A 159 -22.83 1.52 -16.89
C VAL A 159 -21.51 2.28 -16.96
N ASN A 160 -21.22 2.92 -18.10
CA ASN A 160 -19.97 3.63 -18.34
C ASN A 160 -19.91 4.91 -17.52
N PHE A 161 -18.73 5.21 -16.97
CA PHE A 161 -18.52 6.45 -16.24
C PHE A 161 -18.57 7.67 -17.18
N LYS A 162 -18.98 8.79 -16.59
CA LYS A 162 -19.12 10.08 -17.26
C LYS A 162 -18.18 11.09 -16.64
N GLN A 163 -17.48 11.87 -17.46
CA GLN A 163 -16.60 12.92 -16.97
C GLN A 163 -17.40 14.18 -16.65
N TYR A 164 -17.23 14.67 -15.42
CA TYR A 164 -17.82 15.90 -14.95
C TYR A 164 -16.73 16.92 -14.66
N VAL A 165 -16.98 18.17 -15.01
CA VAL A 165 -16.04 19.25 -14.72
C VAL A 165 -15.98 19.52 -13.21
N TRP A 166 -14.85 19.19 -12.59
CA TRP A 166 -14.57 19.53 -11.21
C TRP A 166 -13.89 20.90 -11.12
N GLN A 167 -14.70 21.93 -10.88
CA GLN A 167 -14.27 23.31 -10.65
C GLN A 167 -15.22 23.95 -9.62
N PRO A 168 -15.25 23.44 -8.38
CA PRO A 168 -16.15 23.97 -7.36
C PRO A 168 -15.94 25.49 -7.17
N PRO A 169 -17.02 26.25 -6.89
CA PRO A 169 -16.93 27.65 -6.50
C PRO A 169 -15.98 27.84 -5.32
N ALA A 170 -15.42 29.05 -5.16
CA ALA A 170 -14.42 29.32 -4.11
C ALA A 170 -14.90 28.98 -2.69
N GLY A 171 -16.20 29.15 -2.40
CA GLY A 171 -16.80 28.82 -1.09
C GLY A 171 -17.07 27.32 -0.86
N GLU A 172 -17.00 26.48 -1.89
CA GLU A 172 -17.20 25.03 -1.81
C GLU A 172 -15.89 24.24 -1.88
N ARG A 173 -14.77 24.93 -2.15
CA ARG A 173 -13.42 24.34 -2.11
C ARG A 173 -13.01 24.09 -0.67
N TYR A 174 -12.55 22.88 -0.40
CA TYR A 174 -11.99 22.53 0.89
C TYR A 174 -10.73 23.35 1.16
N GLN A 175 -10.70 24.00 2.32
CA GLN A 175 -9.53 24.72 2.81
C GLN A 175 -8.87 23.85 3.87
N ARG A 176 -7.63 23.43 3.61
CA ARG A 176 -6.84 22.64 4.57
C ARG A 176 -6.67 23.40 5.87
N GLN A 177 -6.81 22.68 6.98
CA GLN A 177 -6.73 23.22 8.34
C GLN A 177 -5.51 22.69 9.08
N SER A 178 -4.97 21.54 8.68
CA SER A 178 -3.84 20.87 9.34
C SER A 178 -2.59 20.89 8.47
N ALA A 179 -1.43 20.93 9.13
CA ALA A 179 -0.16 20.63 8.48
C ALA A 179 0.05 19.12 8.42
N ARG A 180 0.94 18.67 7.51
CA ARG A 180 1.41 17.28 7.53
C ARG A 180 2.06 16.95 8.88
N PRO A 181 1.83 15.76 9.44
CA PRO A 181 2.56 15.31 10.61
C PRO A 181 4.06 15.15 10.31
N ALA A 182 4.88 15.10 11.35
CA ALA A 182 6.32 14.81 11.21
C ALA A 182 6.56 13.32 10.90
N LYS A 183 7.58 13.02 10.09
CA LYS A 183 7.90 11.64 9.69
C LYS A 183 8.11 10.74 10.90
N PRO A 184 7.34 9.64 11.01
CA PRO A 184 7.51 8.72 12.12
C PRO A 184 8.84 7.98 11.98
N LYS A 185 9.47 7.63 13.12
CA LYS A 185 10.73 6.88 13.12
C LYS A 185 10.57 5.45 12.57
N SER A 186 9.41 4.85 12.82
CA SER A 186 8.95 3.56 12.32
C SER A 186 7.49 3.66 11.91
N LEU A 187 7.08 2.92 10.88
CA LEU A 187 5.69 2.91 10.42
C LEU A 187 4.89 1.80 11.11
N ARG A 188 3.73 2.18 11.63
CA ARG A 188 2.64 1.29 12.03
C ARG A 188 1.45 1.66 11.16
N ILE A 189 1.29 0.89 10.09
CA ILE A 189 0.42 1.17 8.95
C ILE A 189 -0.92 0.46 9.15
N TYR A 190 -1.99 1.22 9.03
CA TYR A 190 -3.35 0.70 8.94
C TYR A 190 -3.80 0.73 7.48
N GLU A 191 -3.79 -0.43 6.82
CA GLU A 191 -4.26 -0.59 5.45
C GLU A 191 -5.79 -0.63 5.41
N CYS A 192 -6.38 0.17 4.54
CA CYS A 192 -7.82 0.36 4.50
C CYS A 192 -8.37 0.64 3.10
N HIS A 193 -9.67 0.40 2.97
CA HIS A 193 -10.45 0.72 1.79
C HIS A 193 -11.75 1.42 2.21
N VAL A 194 -11.92 2.67 1.79
CA VAL A 194 -13.03 3.55 2.25
C VAL A 194 -14.39 2.92 1.99
N GLY A 195 -14.61 2.38 0.80
CA GLY A 195 -15.91 1.85 0.39
C GLY A 195 -16.41 0.66 1.21
N ILE A 196 -15.55 -0.09 1.91
CA ILE A 196 -15.95 -1.26 2.72
C ILE A 196 -15.88 -0.95 4.22
N ALA A 197 -15.50 0.28 4.59
CA ALA A 197 -15.37 0.71 5.98
C ALA A 197 -16.71 0.93 6.68
N SER A 198 -17.82 0.89 5.94
CA SER A 198 -19.17 0.92 6.51
C SER A 198 -19.50 -0.42 7.19
N GLN A 199 -20.28 -0.34 8.27
CA GLN A 199 -20.92 -1.53 8.85
C GLN A 199 -22.13 -1.99 8.04
N GLU A 200 -22.82 -1.07 7.40
CA GLU A 200 -23.93 -1.36 6.50
C GLU A 200 -23.41 -1.94 5.18
N PRO A 201 -24.14 -2.89 4.54
CA PRO A 201 -23.78 -3.49 3.27
C PRO A 201 -24.00 -2.53 2.09
N ARG A 202 -23.16 -1.49 2.04
CA ARG A 202 -23.13 -0.45 1.00
C ARG A 202 -21.73 0.14 0.93
N VAL A 203 -21.49 0.94 -0.11
CA VAL A 203 -20.28 1.76 -0.19
C VAL A 203 -20.27 2.80 0.95
N GLY A 204 -19.21 2.80 1.76
CA GLY A 204 -18.89 3.83 2.75
C GLY A 204 -18.39 5.13 2.10
N SER A 205 -18.58 6.28 2.76
CA SER A 205 -18.12 7.56 2.23
C SER A 205 -16.80 8.06 2.86
N TYR A 206 -16.12 8.99 2.17
CA TYR A 206 -14.94 9.67 2.70
C TYR A 206 -15.21 10.39 4.02
N ASP A 207 -16.35 11.06 4.14
CA ASP A 207 -16.74 11.75 5.38
C ASP A 207 -17.02 10.77 6.53
N GLU A 208 -17.70 9.65 6.24
CA GLU A 208 -17.91 8.61 7.24
C GLU A 208 -16.59 8.01 7.73
N PHE A 209 -15.64 7.81 6.81
CA PHE A 209 -14.31 7.33 7.16
C PHE A 209 -13.56 8.34 8.04
N ALA A 210 -13.57 9.62 7.66
CA ALA A 210 -12.96 10.70 8.42
C ALA A 210 -13.53 10.78 9.84
N ASP A 211 -14.86 10.72 9.98
CA ASP A 211 -15.53 10.95 11.26
C ASP A 211 -15.50 9.72 12.18
N ARG A 212 -15.52 8.51 11.62
CA ARG A 212 -15.74 7.27 12.40
C ARG A 212 -14.56 6.33 12.41
N ILE A 213 -13.73 6.32 11.37
CA ILE A 213 -12.68 5.32 11.20
C ILE A 213 -11.31 5.89 11.55
N VAL A 214 -10.98 7.11 11.12
CA VAL A 214 -9.73 7.79 11.53
C VAL A 214 -9.55 7.81 13.05
N PRO A 215 -10.56 8.16 13.89
CA PRO A 215 -10.40 8.10 15.34
C PRO A 215 -10.16 6.70 15.90
N ARG A 216 -10.67 5.65 15.24
CA ARG A 216 -10.43 4.24 15.63
C ARG A 216 -8.98 3.87 15.35
N ILE A 217 -8.48 4.20 14.16
CA ILE A 217 -7.09 3.97 13.76
C ILE A 217 -6.13 4.64 14.74
N LYS A 218 -6.36 5.92 15.05
CA LYS A 218 -5.53 6.65 16.01
C LYS A 218 -5.53 6.01 17.40
N ARG A 219 -6.72 5.61 17.89
CA ARG A 219 -6.87 4.96 19.20
C ARG A 219 -6.12 3.63 19.29
N GLN A 220 -6.00 2.90 18.19
CA GLN A 220 -5.26 1.63 18.13
C GLN A 220 -3.73 1.82 18.11
N GLY A 221 -3.22 3.06 18.08
CA GLY A 221 -1.79 3.34 18.15
C GLY A 221 -1.05 3.32 16.81
N TYR A 222 -1.76 3.12 15.69
CA TYR A 222 -1.21 3.32 14.36
C TYR A 222 -0.82 4.78 14.13
N ASN A 223 0.21 5.00 13.31
CA ASN A 223 0.71 6.33 12.97
C ASN A 223 0.65 6.63 11.46
N CYS A 224 0.20 5.67 10.67
CA CYS A 224 0.13 5.75 9.22
C CYS A 224 -1.11 5.02 8.72
N ILE A 225 -1.76 5.54 7.68
CA ILE A 225 -2.86 4.92 6.94
C ILE A 225 -2.34 4.61 5.54
N GLN A 226 -2.50 3.38 5.07
CA GLN A 226 -2.40 3.05 3.65
C GLN A 226 -3.82 3.02 3.09
N VAL A 227 -4.17 3.93 2.18
CA VAL A 227 -5.51 3.97 1.59
C VAL A 227 -5.50 3.40 0.18
N MET A 228 -6.25 2.33 0.03
CA MET A 228 -6.43 1.60 -1.22
C MET A 228 -7.57 2.20 -2.06
N ALA A 229 -7.58 1.90 -3.36
CA ALA A 229 -8.72 2.13 -4.26
C ALA A 229 -9.20 3.60 -4.35
N ILE A 230 -8.28 4.56 -4.28
CA ILE A 230 -8.59 5.99 -4.44
C ILE A 230 -8.58 6.41 -5.90
N MET A 231 -7.60 5.95 -6.69
CA MET A 231 -7.58 6.18 -8.13
C MET A 231 -8.83 5.52 -8.74
N GLU A 232 -9.56 6.28 -9.55
CA GLU A 232 -10.87 5.83 -10.01
C GLU A 232 -10.75 4.57 -10.89
N HIS A 233 -11.63 3.62 -10.61
CA HIS A 233 -11.67 2.29 -11.21
C HIS A 233 -13.13 1.91 -11.48
N ALA A 234 -13.50 1.53 -12.70
CA ALA A 234 -14.89 1.26 -13.04
C ALA A 234 -15.42 -0.07 -12.45
N TYR A 235 -14.55 -1.05 -12.25
CA TYR A 235 -14.92 -2.34 -11.68
C TYR A 235 -14.64 -2.38 -10.17
N TYR A 236 -15.69 -2.26 -9.35
CA TYR A 236 -15.54 -2.15 -7.89
C TYR A 236 -14.87 -3.38 -7.26
N ALA A 237 -15.16 -4.58 -7.78
CA ALA A 237 -14.54 -5.82 -7.32
C ALA A 237 -13.08 -6.01 -7.79
N SER A 238 -12.50 -5.06 -8.53
CA SER A 238 -11.04 -5.02 -8.74
C SER A 238 -10.27 -4.55 -7.52
N PHE A 239 -10.97 -4.11 -6.48
CA PHE A 239 -10.38 -3.58 -5.25
C PHE A 239 -9.48 -2.35 -5.47
N GLY A 240 -9.66 -1.63 -6.58
CA GLY A 240 -8.86 -0.48 -6.96
C GLY A 240 -7.80 -0.76 -8.03
N TYR A 241 -7.49 -2.03 -8.31
CA TYR A 241 -6.38 -2.39 -9.20
C TYR A 241 -6.68 -2.15 -10.69
N GLN A 242 -7.96 -2.11 -11.10
CA GLN A 242 -8.32 -1.82 -12.49
C GLN A 242 -8.59 -0.33 -12.72
N VAL A 243 -7.55 0.49 -12.59
CA VAL A 243 -7.65 1.96 -12.73
C VAL A 243 -8.08 2.35 -14.15
N THR A 244 -9.05 3.26 -14.22
CA THR A 244 -9.58 3.82 -15.47
C THR A 244 -9.26 5.31 -15.63
N SER A 245 -9.38 6.11 -14.57
CA SER A 245 -9.14 7.57 -14.58
C SER A 245 -8.12 7.95 -13.49
N PHE A 246 -6.86 8.08 -13.88
CA PHE A 246 -5.71 8.17 -12.96
C PHE A 246 -5.69 9.43 -12.09
N TYR A 247 -6.29 10.53 -12.55
CA TYR A 247 -6.34 11.81 -11.83
C TYR A 247 -7.64 12.02 -11.05
N ALA A 248 -8.58 11.09 -11.15
CA ALA A 248 -9.87 11.16 -10.49
C ALA A 248 -9.86 10.40 -9.16
N ALA A 249 -10.27 11.07 -8.09
CA ALA A 249 -10.63 10.40 -6.84
C ALA A 249 -11.93 9.61 -7.04
N SER A 250 -11.99 8.38 -6.54
CA SER A 250 -13.13 7.50 -6.79
C SER A 250 -14.44 8.08 -6.29
N SER A 251 -15.33 8.37 -7.23
CA SER A 251 -16.62 9.03 -7.01
C SER A 251 -17.59 8.22 -6.15
N ARG A 252 -17.36 6.90 -6.03
CA ARG A 252 -18.21 6.01 -5.22
C ARG A 252 -18.23 6.39 -3.75
N CYS A 253 -17.12 6.91 -3.22
CA CYS A 253 -16.98 7.28 -1.82
C CYS A 253 -17.32 8.75 -1.55
N GLY A 254 -17.51 9.56 -2.59
CA GLY A 254 -17.78 10.98 -2.48
C GLY A 254 -17.02 11.80 -3.51
N ASN A 255 -17.02 13.11 -3.33
CA ASN A 255 -16.35 14.04 -4.22
C ASN A 255 -14.88 14.32 -3.78
N PRO A 256 -14.07 14.94 -4.65
CA PRO A 256 -12.67 15.28 -4.34
C PRO A 256 -12.45 16.09 -3.05
N GLU A 257 -13.36 17.00 -2.70
CA GLU A 257 -13.24 17.84 -1.50
C GLU A 257 -13.45 17.02 -0.22
N GLN A 258 -14.30 15.99 -0.27
CA GLN A 258 -14.50 15.07 0.85
C GLN A 258 -13.27 14.18 1.07
N LEU A 259 -12.55 13.80 0.01
CA LEU A 259 -11.26 13.11 0.15
C LEU A 259 -10.20 14.02 0.79
N LYS A 260 -10.11 15.29 0.36
CA LYS A 260 -9.21 16.29 0.99
C LYS A 260 -9.52 16.43 2.48
N ARG A 261 -10.80 16.48 2.85
CA ARG A 261 -11.24 16.51 4.25
C ARG A 261 -10.80 15.27 5.02
N MET A 262 -10.96 14.07 4.45
CA MET A 262 -10.56 12.82 5.10
C MET A 262 -9.06 12.81 5.45
N ILE A 263 -8.22 13.25 4.51
CA ILE A 263 -6.76 13.33 4.69
C ILE A 263 -6.42 14.39 5.74
N ASP A 264 -7.04 15.57 5.68
CA ASP A 264 -6.80 16.64 6.65
C ASP A 264 -7.23 16.25 8.08
N VAL A 265 -8.31 15.48 8.22
CA VAL A 265 -8.73 14.91 9.52
C VAL A 265 -7.70 13.89 10.02
N ALA A 266 -7.16 13.03 9.15
CA ALA A 266 -6.07 12.12 9.54
C ALA A 266 -4.81 12.89 9.98
N HIS A 267 -4.43 13.93 9.26
CA HIS A 267 -3.32 14.83 9.62
C HIS A 267 -3.55 15.52 10.95
N SER A 268 -4.77 15.99 11.23
CA SER A 268 -5.14 16.59 12.53
C SER A 268 -4.94 15.63 13.72
N GLN A 269 -4.96 14.31 13.47
CA GLN A 269 -4.71 13.26 14.47
C GLN A 269 -3.25 12.76 14.46
N GLY A 270 -2.38 13.41 13.67
CA GLY A 270 -0.98 13.06 13.54
C GLY A 270 -0.75 11.73 12.83
N LEU A 271 -1.60 11.37 11.87
CA LEU A 271 -1.47 10.16 11.06
C LEU A 271 -0.92 10.52 9.68
N TYR A 272 0.15 9.84 9.26
CA TYR A 272 0.55 9.81 7.85
C TYR A 272 -0.55 9.15 7.01
N VAL A 273 -0.70 9.56 5.77
CA VAL A 273 -1.59 8.94 4.79
C VAL A 273 -0.82 8.67 3.51
N LEU A 274 -0.69 7.39 3.18
CA LEU A 274 -0.08 6.88 1.96
C LEU A 274 -1.16 6.44 0.99
N LEU A 275 -0.94 6.68 -0.29
CA LEU A 275 -1.84 6.29 -1.38
C LEU A 275 -1.34 5.03 -2.09
N ASP A 276 -2.24 4.10 -2.40
CA ASP A 276 -1.99 3.06 -3.41
C ASP A 276 -1.91 3.67 -4.82
N VAL A 277 -0.76 3.50 -5.46
CA VAL A 277 -0.50 3.94 -6.83
C VAL A 277 -0.36 2.73 -7.73
N VAL A 278 -1.35 2.57 -8.60
CA VAL A 278 -1.38 1.50 -9.60
C VAL A 278 -0.83 2.03 -10.91
N HIS A 279 0.49 2.10 -11.01
CA HIS A 279 1.20 2.47 -12.26
C HIS A 279 1.78 1.28 -13.00
N SER A 280 1.56 0.05 -12.51
CA SER A 280 2.00 -1.17 -13.16
C SER A 280 1.23 -1.50 -14.44
N HIS A 281 -0.05 -1.13 -14.49
CA HIS A 281 -0.97 -1.39 -15.59
C HIS A 281 -2.15 -0.42 -15.59
N ALA A 282 -3.01 -0.52 -16.59
CA ALA A 282 -4.30 0.17 -16.66
C ALA A 282 -5.40 -0.78 -17.12
N SER A 283 -6.64 -0.48 -16.76
CA SER A 283 -7.81 -1.23 -17.24
C SER A 283 -7.91 -1.24 -18.78
N LYS A 284 -8.41 -2.35 -19.34
CA LYS A 284 -8.74 -2.46 -20.77
C LYS A 284 -9.99 -1.68 -21.18
N ASN A 285 -10.69 -1.04 -20.25
CA ASN A 285 -11.85 -0.20 -20.55
C ASN A 285 -11.51 0.91 -21.57
N VAL A 286 -12.25 0.95 -22.68
CA VAL A 286 -12.05 1.90 -23.78
C VAL A 286 -12.92 3.15 -23.65
N GLN A 287 -14.18 2.99 -23.21
CA GLN A 287 -15.15 4.10 -23.21
C GLN A 287 -14.95 5.02 -22.00
N ASP A 288 -14.56 4.46 -20.86
CA ASP A 288 -14.38 5.17 -19.60
C ASP A 288 -12.99 4.99 -18.97
N GLY A 289 -12.04 4.45 -19.73
CA GLY A 289 -10.65 4.27 -19.32
C GLY A 289 -9.64 4.84 -20.32
N LEU A 290 -8.36 4.66 -20.01
CA LEU A 290 -7.24 5.16 -20.80
C LEU A 290 -6.97 4.35 -22.09
N ASN A 291 -7.53 3.14 -22.20
CA ASN A 291 -7.29 2.24 -23.31
C ASN A 291 -7.81 2.83 -24.63
N GLN A 292 -7.00 2.73 -25.69
CA GLN A 292 -7.34 3.24 -27.03
C GLN A 292 -7.83 4.68 -27.04
N PHE A 293 -7.22 5.53 -26.20
CA PHE A 293 -7.57 6.95 -26.08
C PHE A 293 -7.60 7.64 -27.45
N ASP A 294 -6.50 7.64 -28.19
CA ASP A 294 -6.41 8.26 -29.52
C ASP A 294 -6.89 7.36 -30.68
N GLY A 295 -7.56 6.25 -30.36
CA GLY A 295 -8.02 5.25 -31.31
C GLY A 295 -6.95 4.23 -31.73
N THR A 296 -5.75 4.28 -31.15
CA THR A 296 -4.68 3.29 -31.38
C THR A 296 -4.44 2.42 -30.16
N ASN A 297 -3.75 1.29 -30.32
CA ASN A 297 -3.34 0.48 -29.16
C ASN A 297 -2.10 1.06 -28.45
N SER A 298 -1.33 1.95 -29.07
CA SER A 298 0.04 2.28 -28.65
C SER A 298 0.23 3.67 -28.02
N CYS A 299 -0.86 4.40 -27.75
CA CYS A 299 -0.81 5.77 -27.19
C CYS A 299 -0.02 5.84 -25.86
N PHE A 300 -0.63 5.39 -24.76
CA PHE A 300 0.02 5.32 -23.44
C PHE A 300 0.72 3.99 -23.19
N PHE A 301 0.53 3.02 -24.07
CA PHE A 301 0.82 1.61 -23.84
C PHE A 301 1.72 1.06 -24.93
N HIS A 302 2.40 -0.05 -24.67
CA HIS A 302 3.02 -0.81 -25.75
C HIS A 302 1.94 -1.39 -26.68
N ASP A 303 2.27 -1.63 -27.95
CA ASP A 303 1.40 -2.38 -28.87
C ASP A 303 1.63 -3.90 -28.77
N GLY A 304 0.69 -4.67 -29.29
CA GLY A 304 0.74 -6.13 -29.35
C GLY A 304 0.90 -6.77 -27.96
N ALA A 305 1.54 -7.94 -27.94
CA ALA A 305 1.66 -8.76 -26.72
C ALA A 305 2.44 -8.08 -25.58
N ARG A 306 3.41 -7.20 -25.88
CA ARG A 306 4.16 -6.45 -24.83
C ARG A 306 3.26 -5.49 -24.06
N GLY A 307 2.18 -5.02 -24.70
CA GLY A 307 1.22 -4.06 -24.14
C GLY A 307 0.06 -4.68 -23.37
N GLU A 308 0.09 -5.98 -23.11
CA GLU A 308 -1.01 -6.71 -22.50
C GLU A 308 -0.52 -7.59 -21.35
N HIS A 309 -1.23 -7.52 -20.21
CA HIS A 309 -1.03 -8.41 -19.08
C HIS A 309 -2.08 -9.52 -19.12
N SER A 310 -1.71 -10.71 -19.58
CA SER A 310 -2.66 -11.81 -19.84
C SER A 310 -3.42 -12.27 -18.60
N LEU A 311 -2.76 -12.41 -17.45
CA LEU A 311 -3.39 -12.87 -16.20
C LEU A 311 -4.36 -11.85 -15.60
N TRP A 312 -4.11 -10.56 -15.81
CA TRP A 312 -4.89 -9.47 -15.23
C TRP A 312 -5.85 -8.84 -16.25
N ASP A 313 -5.87 -9.35 -17.48
CA ASP A 313 -6.63 -8.81 -18.60
C ASP A 313 -6.49 -7.27 -18.75
N SER A 314 -5.25 -6.78 -18.73
CA SER A 314 -4.94 -5.34 -18.58
C SER A 314 -3.99 -4.80 -19.64
N ARG A 315 -3.86 -3.47 -19.75
CA ARG A 315 -2.88 -2.77 -20.62
C ARG A 315 -1.61 -2.40 -19.86
N LEU A 316 -0.46 -2.46 -20.54
CA LEU A 316 0.86 -2.17 -19.97
C LEU A 316 1.48 -0.91 -20.57
N PHE A 317 1.89 0.02 -19.70
CA PHE A 317 2.45 1.32 -20.08
C PHE A 317 3.72 1.17 -20.92
N ASN A 318 3.92 2.11 -21.84
CA ASN A 318 5.20 2.29 -22.50
C ASN A 318 6.03 3.34 -21.73
N TYR A 319 6.81 2.89 -20.75
CA TYR A 319 7.62 3.77 -19.90
C TYR A 319 8.76 4.49 -20.64
N THR A 320 9.00 4.17 -21.92
CA THR A 320 9.99 4.88 -22.76
C THR A 320 9.43 6.18 -23.35
N GLU A 321 8.10 6.33 -23.39
CA GLU A 321 7.45 7.47 -24.01
C GLU A 321 7.48 8.70 -23.11
N TYR A 322 7.88 9.83 -23.70
CA TYR A 322 8.11 11.07 -22.97
C TYR A 322 6.84 11.58 -22.26
N GLU A 323 5.69 11.52 -22.95
CA GLU A 323 4.42 11.97 -22.39
C GLU A 323 3.80 10.92 -21.44
N VAL A 324 4.18 9.64 -21.52
CA VAL A 324 3.81 8.63 -20.51
C VAL A 324 4.57 8.88 -19.21
N LEU A 325 5.88 9.16 -19.27
CA LEU A 325 6.65 9.59 -18.10
C LEU A 325 6.06 10.87 -17.48
N ARG A 326 5.72 11.87 -18.31
CA ARG A 326 5.06 13.09 -17.83
C ARG A 326 3.73 12.78 -17.15
N PHE A 327 2.91 11.94 -17.75
CA PHE A 327 1.60 11.54 -17.22
C PHE A 327 1.72 10.85 -15.86
N LEU A 328 2.63 9.88 -15.71
CA LEU A 328 2.78 9.11 -14.46
C LEU A 328 3.49 9.91 -13.36
N LEU A 329 4.54 10.67 -13.68
CA LEU A 329 5.23 11.51 -12.71
C LEU A 329 4.35 12.68 -12.25
N SER A 330 3.57 13.27 -13.17
CA SER A 330 2.59 14.29 -12.81
C SER A 330 1.44 13.74 -11.98
N ASN A 331 1.15 12.43 -12.08
CA ASN A 331 0.10 11.82 -11.28
C ASN A 331 0.53 11.73 -9.82
N LEU A 332 1.77 11.33 -9.56
CA LEU A 332 2.37 11.35 -8.23
C LEU A 332 2.35 12.79 -7.66
N ARG A 333 2.81 13.79 -8.43
CA ARG A 333 2.78 15.19 -7.99
C ARG A 333 1.34 15.68 -7.73
N TRP A 334 0.37 15.28 -8.54
CA TRP A 334 -1.03 15.63 -8.38
C TRP A 334 -1.60 15.15 -7.04
N TRP A 335 -1.37 13.89 -6.67
CA TRP A 335 -1.83 13.35 -5.40
C TRP A 335 -1.14 14.01 -4.20
N HIS A 336 0.15 14.33 -4.33
CA HIS A 336 0.89 15.08 -3.31
C HIS A 336 0.34 16.51 -3.15
N ASP A 337 0.25 17.27 -4.24
CA ASP A 337 -0.06 18.70 -4.22
C ASP A 337 -1.55 18.98 -3.97
N GLU A 338 -2.46 18.22 -4.58
CA GLU A 338 -3.92 18.48 -4.53
C GLU A 338 -4.56 17.89 -3.27
N TYR A 339 -4.14 16.69 -2.87
CA TYR A 339 -4.77 15.92 -1.78
C TYR A 339 -3.93 15.83 -0.51
N ASN A 340 -2.67 16.28 -0.56
CA ASN A 340 -1.76 16.32 0.59
C ASN A 340 -1.22 14.96 1.06
N PHE A 341 -1.27 13.90 0.24
CA PHE A 341 -0.70 12.60 0.61
C PHE A 341 0.77 12.70 1.03
N ASP A 342 1.17 11.87 2.00
CA ASP A 342 2.51 11.85 2.60
C ASP A 342 3.43 10.81 1.94
N GLY A 343 2.92 10.07 0.96
CA GLY A 343 3.68 9.07 0.24
C GLY A 343 2.80 8.03 -0.43
N TYR A 344 3.42 6.92 -0.85
CA TYR A 344 2.82 5.97 -1.77
C TYR A 344 3.22 4.53 -1.49
N ARG A 345 2.30 3.61 -1.75
CA ARG A 345 2.63 2.23 -2.11
C ARG A 345 2.49 2.09 -3.61
N PHE A 346 3.53 1.57 -4.28
CA PHE A 346 3.49 1.23 -5.70
C PHE A 346 3.09 -0.23 -5.81
N ASP A 347 1.94 -0.49 -6.44
CA ASP A 347 1.37 -1.83 -6.53
C ASP A 347 1.79 -2.54 -7.82
N GLY A 348 1.99 -3.85 -7.72
CA GLY A 348 2.43 -4.70 -8.82
C GLY A 348 3.84 -4.39 -9.33
N VAL A 349 4.76 -3.99 -8.44
CA VAL A 349 6.15 -3.65 -8.83
C VAL A 349 6.84 -4.87 -9.48
N THR A 350 6.62 -6.08 -8.99
CA THR A 350 7.14 -7.30 -9.66
C THR A 350 6.69 -7.37 -11.13
N SER A 351 5.44 -7.04 -11.44
CA SER A 351 4.93 -7.03 -12.83
C SER A 351 5.66 -5.98 -13.68
N MET A 352 6.02 -4.85 -13.08
CA MET A 352 6.82 -3.81 -13.73
C MET A 352 8.25 -4.26 -13.97
N LEU A 353 8.89 -4.90 -12.99
CA LEU A 353 10.31 -5.24 -12.99
C LEU A 353 10.70 -6.26 -14.03
N TYR A 354 9.80 -7.16 -14.43
CA TYR A 354 10.12 -8.29 -15.32
C TYR A 354 9.21 -8.32 -16.54
N HIS A 355 9.76 -8.61 -17.72
CA HIS A 355 8.98 -8.80 -18.94
C HIS A 355 8.03 -10.00 -18.85
N SER A 356 8.41 -11.04 -18.10
CA SER A 356 7.56 -12.18 -17.74
C SER A 356 6.44 -11.83 -16.75
N ARG A 357 6.52 -10.66 -16.12
CA ARG A 357 5.63 -10.19 -15.06
C ARG A 357 5.68 -11.04 -13.78
N GLY A 358 6.74 -11.83 -13.61
CA GLY A 358 6.87 -12.82 -12.52
C GLY A 358 5.94 -14.04 -12.68
N ILE A 359 5.23 -14.17 -13.80
CA ILE A 359 4.29 -15.28 -14.02
C ILE A 359 5.06 -16.57 -14.27
N GLY A 360 4.85 -17.57 -13.42
CA GLY A 360 5.49 -18.88 -13.55
C GLY A 360 6.98 -18.88 -13.22
N GLU A 361 7.49 -17.81 -12.62
CA GLU A 361 8.87 -17.70 -12.15
C GLU A 361 8.96 -18.03 -10.66
N GLY A 362 9.99 -18.79 -10.30
CA GLY A 362 10.44 -18.92 -8.93
C GLY A 362 11.68 -18.06 -8.75
N PHE A 363 11.66 -17.17 -7.75
CA PHE A 363 12.83 -16.37 -7.38
C PHE A 363 13.63 -17.14 -6.33
N SER A 364 14.77 -17.70 -6.74
CA SER A 364 15.62 -18.52 -5.86
C SER A 364 16.53 -17.67 -4.96
N GLY A 365 16.75 -16.42 -5.36
CA GLY A 365 17.75 -15.54 -4.76
C GLY A 365 19.07 -15.49 -5.53
N ASP A 366 19.19 -16.19 -6.67
CA ASP A 366 20.31 -16.01 -7.60
C ASP A 366 20.25 -14.63 -8.27
N TYR A 367 21.33 -13.86 -8.18
CA TYR A 367 21.35 -12.47 -8.66
C TYR A 367 21.20 -12.36 -10.18
N ASN A 368 21.51 -13.42 -10.93
CA ASN A 368 21.27 -13.46 -12.38
C ASN A 368 19.78 -13.29 -12.73
N GLU A 369 18.86 -13.69 -11.84
CA GLU A 369 17.41 -13.51 -12.00
C GLU A 369 17.01 -12.02 -11.98
N TYR A 370 17.76 -11.17 -11.28
CA TYR A 370 17.45 -9.75 -11.04
C TYR A 370 18.26 -8.78 -11.92
N PHE A 371 19.34 -9.27 -12.53
CA PHE A 371 20.24 -8.48 -13.38
C PHE A 371 20.35 -9.04 -14.82
N GLY A 372 19.52 -10.03 -15.17
CA GLY A 372 19.43 -10.61 -16.51
C GLY A 372 18.54 -9.83 -17.48
N LEU A 373 18.39 -10.37 -18.71
CA LEU A 373 17.64 -9.77 -19.82
C LEU A 373 16.12 -9.73 -19.62
N ASN A 374 15.59 -10.50 -18.68
CA ASN A 374 14.17 -10.50 -18.36
C ASN A 374 13.73 -9.23 -17.61
N VAL A 375 14.68 -8.49 -17.04
CA VAL A 375 14.38 -7.30 -16.25
C VAL A 375 14.04 -6.13 -17.18
N ASP A 376 12.88 -5.52 -16.97
CA ASP A 376 12.39 -4.38 -17.73
C ASP A 376 13.10 -3.10 -17.25
N THR A 377 14.14 -2.70 -17.98
CA THR A 377 14.96 -1.54 -17.62
C THR A 377 14.22 -0.22 -17.82
N ASP A 378 13.18 -0.20 -18.65
CA ASP A 378 12.37 0.99 -18.92
C ASP A 378 11.48 1.28 -17.71
N ALA A 379 10.84 0.24 -17.17
CA ALA A 379 10.06 0.34 -15.93
C ALA A 379 10.94 0.69 -14.73
N LEU A 380 12.11 0.07 -14.58
CA LEU A 380 13.08 0.43 -13.54
C LEU A 380 13.50 1.90 -13.61
N ASN A 381 13.73 2.42 -14.81
CA ASN A 381 14.07 3.81 -15.01
C ASN A 381 12.93 4.74 -14.58
N TYR A 382 11.68 4.41 -14.91
CA TYR A 382 10.50 5.14 -14.43
C TYR A 382 10.44 5.14 -12.89
N LEU A 383 10.60 3.98 -12.23
CA LEU A 383 10.57 3.87 -10.77
C LEU A 383 11.71 4.68 -10.11
N GLY A 384 12.91 4.65 -10.70
CA GLY A 384 14.04 5.46 -10.26
C GLY A 384 13.80 6.96 -10.41
N LEU A 385 13.19 7.40 -11.53
CA LEU A 385 12.79 8.79 -11.75
C LEU A 385 11.72 9.23 -10.75
N ALA A 386 10.74 8.37 -10.47
CA ALA A 386 9.66 8.62 -9.53
C ALA A 386 10.19 8.85 -8.11
N ASN A 387 11.02 7.94 -7.59
CA ASN A 387 11.63 8.09 -6.27
C ASN A 387 12.57 9.31 -6.22
N TYR A 388 13.43 9.50 -7.23
CA TYR A 388 14.30 10.67 -7.30
C TYR A 388 13.51 11.99 -7.25
N MET A 389 12.41 12.07 -8.01
CA MET A 389 11.53 13.23 -8.02
C MET A 389 10.88 13.44 -6.65
N LEU A 390 10.24 12.41 -6.09
CA LEU A 390 9.48 12.50 -4.86
C LEU A 390 10.35 12.95 -3.68
N HIS A 391 11.48 12.30 -3.45
CA HIS A 391 12.38 12.67 -2.35
C HIS A 391 13.13 13.99 -2.57
N LYS A 392 13.23 14.46 -3.82
CA LYS A 392 13.74 15.81 -4.11
C LYS A 392 12.69 16.89 -3.84
N LEU A 393 11.42 16.61 -4.11
CA LEU A 393 10.30 17.52 -3.84
C LEU A 393 10.01 17.62 -2.35
N ASP A 394 9.96 16.48 -1.67
CA ASP A 394 9.67 16.38 -0.24
C ASP A 394 10.48 15.21 0.36
N PRO A 395 11.55 15.50 1.13
CA PRO A 395 12.36 14.48 1.80
C PRO A 395 11.59 13.64 2.84
N GLU A 396 10.43 14.13 3.29
CA GLU A 396 9.60 13.44 4.28
C GLU A 396 8.66 12.42 3.64
N VAL A 397 8.55 12.39 2.30
CA VAL A 397 7.77 11.39 1.56
C VAL A 397 8.30 9.98 1.84
N ILE A 398 7.37 9.03 1.87
CA ILE A 398 7.66 7.61 2.02
C ILE A 398 7.15 6.85 0.78
N THR A 399 8.00 6.02 0.18
CA THR A 399 7.59 5.11 -0.90
C THR A 399 7.79 3.64 -0.52
N ILE A 400 6.76 2.83 -0.75
CA ILE A 400 6.72 1.39 -0.46
C ILE A 400 6.56 0.64 -1.78
N ALA A 401 7.40 -0.37 -2.03
CA ALA A 401 7.26 -1.27 -3.17
C ALA A 401 6.49 -2.55 -2.78
N GLU A 402 5.44 -2.87 -3.52
CA GLU A 402 4.85 -4.21 -3.54
C GLU A 402 5.63 -5.09 -4.53
N ASP A 403 6.72 -5.69 -4.05
CA ASP A 403 7.54 -6.62 -4.80
C ASP A 403 7.70 -7.96 -4.07
N VAL A 404 7.17 -9.01 -4.68
CA VAL A 404 7.32 -10.39 -4.21
C VAL A 404 8.68 -10.98 -4.60
N SER A 405 9.32 -10.47 -5.66
CA SER A 405 10.50 -11.13 -6.25
C SER A 405 11.69 -11.20 -5.31
N GLY A 406 11.96 -10.13 -4.57
CA GLY A 406 13.21 -10.10 -3.80
C GLY A 406 14.22 -9.04 -4.24
N MET A 407 13.91 -8.20 -5.25
CA MET A 407 14.94 -7.53 -6.03
C MET A 407 15.96 -6.77 -5.17
N PRO A 408 17.26 -7.14 -5.24
CA PRO A 408 18.31 -6.41 -4.54
C PRO A 408 18.34 -4.94 -4.95
N THR A 409 18.67 -4.05 -4.01
CA THR A 409 18.87 -2.60 -4.24
C THR A 409 17.59 -1.81 -4.55
N LEU A 410 16.43 -2.46 -4.53
CA LEU A 410 15.14 -1.82 -4.76
C LEU A 410 14.87 -0.74 -3.71
N CYS A 411 15.21 -1.03 -2.44
CA CYS A 411 15.04 -0.12 -1.31
C CYS A 411 16.34 0.56 -0.88
N ARG A 412 17.27 0.79 -1.83
CA ARG A 412 18.49 1.56 -1.60
C ARG A 412 18.41 2.91 -2.32
N PRO A 413 19.03 3.99 -1.77
CA PRO A 413 19.00 5.30 -2.39
C PRO A 413 19.48 5.30 -3.85
N VAL A 414 18.87 6.16 -4.67
CA VAL A 414 19.26 6.36 -6.08
C VAL A 414 20.74 6.73 -6.22
N SER A 415 21.30 7.49 -5.27
CA SER A 415 22.72 7.89 -5.26
C SER A 415 23.71 6.74 -5.08
N GLU A 416 23.26 5.60 -4.53
CA GLU A 416 24.05 4.37 -4.37
C GLU A 416 23.95 3.46 -5.60
N GLY A 417 23.09 3.79 -6.57
CA GLY A 417 22.75 2.92 -7.69
C GLY A 417 21.53 2.03 -7.45
N GLY A 418 20.81 2.23 -6.34
CA GLY A 418 19.51 1.61 -6.08
C GLY A 418 18.35 2.32 -6.80
N ILE A 419 17.12 1.84 -6.56
CA ILE A 419 15.90 2.36 -7.20
C ILE A 419 15.21 3.45 -6.36
N GLY A 420 15.51 3.51 -5.06
CA GLY A 420 15.11 4.61 -4.18
C GLY A 420 13.84 4.40 -3.37
N PHE A 421 13.26 3.20 -3.32
CA PHE A 421 12.16 2.95 -2.39
C PHE A 421 12.63 3.02 -0.93
N ASP A 422 11.76 3.48 -0.02
CA ASP A 422 12.06 3.49 1.42
C ASP A 422 11.84 2.12 2.06
N TYR A 423 10.80 1.40 1.60
CA TYR A 423 10.42 0.08 2.10
C TYR A 423 9.95 -0.85 0.97
N ARG A 424 9.95 -2.14 1.26
CA ARG A 424 9.19 -3.16 0.51
C ARG A 424 8.26 -3.96 1.41
N LEU A 425 7.23 -4.57 0.84
CA LEU A 425 6.35 -5.50 1.57
C LEU A 425 7.05 -6.85 1.84
N GLY A 426 6.90 -7.36 3.06
CA GLY A 426 7.35 -8.69 3.48
C GLY A 426 6.39 -9.80 3.07
N MET A 427 6.16 -9.96 1.77
CA MET A 427 5.05 -10.75 1.20
C MET A 427 5.10 -12.25 1.50
N ALA A 428 6.28 -12.82 1.82
CA ALA A 428 6.41 -14.23 2.19
C ALA A 428 5.92 -14.55 3.62
N ILE A 429 5.69 -13.52 4.46
CA ILE A 429 5.30 -13.71 5.87
C ILE A 429 3.87 -14.26 5.97
N PRO A 430 2.84 -13.67 5.31
CA PRO A 430 1.50 -14.23 5.32
C PRO A 430 1.42 -15.66 4.80
N ASP A 431 2.11 -15.96 3.69
CA ASP A 431 2.13 -17.31 3.09
C ASP A 431 2.57 -18.36 4.10
N LYS A 432 3.59 -18.03 4.92
CA LYS A 432 4.06 -18.93 5.98
C LYS A 432 2.99 -19.18 7.03
N TRP A 433 2.24 -18.16 7.45
CA TRP A 433 1.17 -18.36 8.41
C TRP A 433 0.02 -19.18 7.84
N ILE A 434 -0.36 -18.95 6.59
CA ILE A 434 -1.39 -19.73 5.90
C ILE A 434 -0.95 -21.19 5.77
N GLU A 435 0.28 -21.45 5.31
CA GLU A 435 0.86 -22.80 5.20
C GLU A 435 0.75 -23.54 6.53
N LEU A 436 1.22 -22.92 7.63
CA LEU A 436 1.19 -23.52 8.96
C LEU A 436 -0.24 -23.78 9.46
N LEU A 437 -1.18 -22.87 9.21
CA LEU A 437 -2.56 -22.98 9.69
C LEU A 437 -3.40 -23.96 8.85
N LYS A 438 -3.10 -24.08 7.56
CA LYS A 438 -3.84 -24.91 6.61
C LYS A 438 -3.33 -26.34 6.55
N GLU A 439 -2.02 -26.54 6.65
CA GLU A 439 -1.38 -27.81 6.29
C GLU A 439 -0.78 -28.56 7.47
N GLN A 440 -0.60 -27.91 8.64
CA GLN A 440 0.13 -28.49 9.77
C GLN A 440 -0.65 -28.40 11.09
N ARG A 441 -0.44 -29.38 11.96
CA ARG A 441 -0.90 -29.32 13.36
C ARG A 441 0.06 -28.48 14.20
N ASP A 442 -0.42 -27.87 15.28
CA ASP A 442 0.40 -27.01 16.16
C ASP A 442 1.70 -27.70 16.66
N ASP A 443 1.67 -29.02 16.91
CA ASP A 443 2.84 -29.79 17.36
C ASP A 443 3.88 -30.04 16.27
N GLU A 444 3.50 -29.88 15.00
CA GLU A 444 4.34 -30.06 13.81
C GLU A 444 5.05 -28.78 13.39
N TRP A 445 4.57 -27.61 13.85
CA TRP A 445 5.15 -26.31 13.48
C TRP A 445 6.65 -26.26 13.76
N ASP A 446 7.42 -25.93 12.72
CA ASP A 446 8.86 -25.71 12.83
C ASP A 446 9.12 -24.26 13.26
N VAL A 447 9.48 -24.07 14.54
CA VAL A 447 9.75 -22.73 15.09
C VAL A 447 11.01 -22.11 14.49
N GLY A 448 11.95 -22.93 14.01
CA GLY A 448 13.12 -22.47 13.28
C GLY A 448 12.75 -21.92 11.92
N ASN A 449 11.80 -22.55 11.23
CA ASN A 449 11.26 -22.07 9.95
C ASN A 449 10.49 -20.75 10.12
N ILE A 450 9.65 -20.62 11.16
CA ILE A 450 8.99 -19.35 11.50
C ILE A 450 10.02 -18.22 11.66
N VAL A 451 11.05 -18.44 12.49
CA VAL A 451 12.13 -17.46 12.69
C VAL A 451 12.84 -17.16 11.38
N HIS A 452 13.14 -18.18 10.57
CA HIS A 452 13.80 -17.99 9.29
C HIS A 452 12.96 -17.09 8.37
N THR A 453 11.68 -17.37 8.16
CA THR A 453 10.81 -16.52 7.32
C THR A 453 10.75 -15.08 7.80
N LEU A 454 10.63 -14.84 9.11
CA LEU A 454 10.52 -13.48 9.66
C LEU A 454 11.85 -12.69 9.57
N THR A 455 12.99 -13.40 9.55
CA THR A 455 14.32 -12.76 9.58
C THR A 455 15.07 -12.84 8.25
N ASN A 456 14.61 -13.65 7.29
CA ASN A 456 15.23 -13.81 5.97
C ASN A 456 14.92 -12.62 5.07
N ARG A 457 15.58 -11.50 5.36
CA ARG A 457 15.40 -10.21 4.73
C ARG A 457 16.75 -9.58 4.44
N ARG A 458 16.78 -8.67 3.48
CA ARG A 458 18.01 -8.02 3.04
C ARG A 458 18.47 -7.01 4.09
N TRP A 459 19.74 -7.06 4.45
CA TRP A 459 20.33 -6.10 5.37
C TRP A 459 20.27 -4.69 4.79
N MET A 460 19.89 -3.70 5.61
CA MET A 460 19.77 -2.27 5.23
C MET A 460 18.75 -1.96 4.11
N GLU A 461 17.83 -2.87 3.81
CA GLU A 461 16.65 -2.61 2.99
C GLU A 461 15.40 -2.84 3.85
N ASN A 462 14.66 -1.77 4.14
CA ASN A 462 13.58 -1.86 5.12
C ASN A 462 12.40 -2.68 4.60
N THR A 463 11.81 -3.47 5.47
CA THR A 463 10.65 -4.32 5.16
C THR A 463 9.46 -3.95 6.03
N VAL A 464 8.29 -3.79 5.40
CA VAL A 464 6.99 -3.74 6.08
C VAL A 464 6.50 -5.15 6.32
N ALA A 465 6.42 -5.55 7.58
CA ALA A 465 5.93 -6.86 7.97
C ALA A 465 4.43 -6.83 8.28
N TYR A 466 3.72 -7.88 7.89
CA TYR A 466 2.30 -8.06 8.21
C TYR A 466 2.00 -9.55 8.26
N ALA A 467 1.07 -9.94 9.13
CA ALA A 467 0.73 -11.34 9.33
C ALA A 467 -0.26 -11.84 8.27
N GLU A 468 -1.13 -10.96 7.79
CA GLU A 468 -2.14 -11.18 6.77
C GLU A 468 -2.48 -9.83 6.12
N SER A 469 -2.83 -9.82 4.84
CA SER A 469 -3.20 -8.61 4.08
C SER A 469 -4.66 -8.64 3.63
N HIS A 470 -5.01 -7.64 2.81
CA HIS A 470 -6.26 -7.60 2.07
C HIS A 470 -6.46 -8.82 1.14
N ASP A 471 -5.40 -9.46 0.63
CA ASP A 471 -5.50 -10.63 -0.25
C ASP A 471 -6.09 -11.84 0.49
N GLN A 472 -5.55 -12.16 1.67
CA GLN A 472 -6.08 -13.25 2.52
C GLN A 472 -7.48 -12.94 3.07
N ALA A 473 -7.87 -11.66 3.09
CA ALA A 473 -9.21 -11.28 3.48
C ALA A 473 -10.24 -11.54 2.37
N LEU A 474 -9.85 -11.70 1.10
CA LEU A 474 -10.78 -11.90 -0.02
C LEU A 474 -11.40 -13.31 -0.08
N VAL A 475 -12.53 -13.42 -0.77
CA VAL A 475 -13.19 -14.69 -1.07
C VAL A 475 -12.22 -15.63 -1.81
N GLY A 476 -12.08 -16.85 -1.28
CA GLY A 476 -11.13 -17.84 -1.80
C GLY A 476 -10.01 -18.16 -0.81
N ASP A 477 -9.80 -17.31 0.20
CA ASP A 477 -8.98 -17.60 1.38
C ASP A 477 -9.76 -17.32 2.68
N LYS A 478 -9.08 -17.37 3.83
CA LYS A 478 -9.61 -17.05 5.16
C LYS A 478 -8.65 -16.13 5.91
N THR A 479 -9.21 -15.24 6.73
CA THR A 479 -8.41 -14.50 7.72
C THR A 479 -7.75 -15.46 8.70
N ILE A 480 -6.65 -15.05 9.34
CA ILE A 480 -5.98 -15.85 10.39
C ILE A 480 -6.98 -16.21 11.50
N ALA A 481 -7.84 -15.26 11.89
CA ALA A 481 -8.90 -15.52 12.86
C ALA A 481 -9.83 -16.66 12.41
N PHE A 482 -10.26 -16.65 11.15
CA PHE A 482 -11.17 -17.65 10.62
C PHE A 482 -10.46 -18.99 10.32
N TRP A 483 -9.17 -19.02 9.97
CA TRP A 483 -8.35 -20.23 9.97
C TRP A 483 -8.24 -20.87 11.36
N LEU A 484 -8.11 -20.05 12.41
CA LEU A 484 -7.92 -20.51 13.78
C LEU A 484 -9.22 -21.00 14.46
N MET A 485 -10.35 -20.35 14.16
CA MET A 485 -11.59 -20.51 14.93
C MET A 485 -12.80 -20.96 14.09
N ASP A 486 -12.78 -20.75 12.78
CA ASP A 486 -13.83 -21.13 11.82
C ASP A 486 -15.24 -20.79 12.36
N LYS A 487 -16.22 -21.68 12.17
CA LYS A 487 -17.62 -21.48 12.57
C LYS A 487 -17.84 -21.30 14.08
N GLU A 488 -16.89 -21.65 14.93
CA GLU A 488 -17.03 -21.42 16.38
C GLU A 488 -17.06 -19.93 16.72
N MET A 489 -16.53 -19.08 15.84
CA MET A 489 -16.62 -17.63 15.98
C MET A 489 -18.07 -17.12 16.09
N TYR A 490 -19.03 -17.82 15.46
CA TYR A 490 -20.43 -17.40 15.44
C TYR A 490 -21.19 -17.76 16.73
N THR A 491 -20.68 -18.68 17.55
CA THR A 491 -21.40 -19.22 18.71
C THR A 491 -20.66 -19.08 20.04
N HIS A 492 -19.32 -19.04 20.03
CA HIS A 492 -18.49 -19.04 21.26
C HIS A 492 -17.65 -17.76 21.45
N MET A 493 -17.89 -16.73 20.63
CA MET A 493 -17.29 -15.39 20.82
C MET A 493 -18.02 -14.55 21.86
N SER A 494 -19.08 -15.04 22.50
CA SER A 494 -19.68 -14.37 23.65
C SER A 494 -18.84 -14.57 24.91
N THR A 495 -18.73 -13.55 25.76
CA THR A 495 -18.06 -13.66 27.07
C THR A 495 -18.86 -14.49 28.08
N ILE A 496 -20.11 -14.85 27.77
CA ILE A 496 -20.98 -15.67 28.63
C ILE A 496 -21.35 -17.01 27.99
N SER A 497 -20.81 -17.35 26.81
CA SER A 497 -20.98 -18.68 26.23
C SER A 497 -20.22 -19.72 27.05
N GLU A 498 -20.55 -20.98 26.85
CA GLU A 498 -19.72 -22.08 27.35
C GLU A 498 -18.26 -21.95 26.85
N PRO A 499 -17.26 -22.42 27.63
CA PRO A 499 -15.86 -22.41 27.21
C PRO A 499 -15.63 -23.23 25.93
N SER A 500 -14.79 -22.72 25.03
CA SER A 500 -14.37 -23.44 23.82
C SER A 500 -12.85 -23.39 23.70
N LEU A 501 -12.22 -24.56 23.73
CA LEU A 501 -10.77 -24.69 23.55
C LEU A 501 -10.31 -24.22 22.16
N ILE A 502 -11.21 -24.22 21.17
CA ILE A 502 -10.93 -23.70 19.82
C ILE A 502 -10.83 -22.18 19.85
N ILE A 503 -11.77 -21.50 20.53
CA ILE A 503 -11.71 -20.05 20.71
C ILE A 503 -10.51 -19.66 21.58
N ASP A 504 -10.24 -20.36 22.68
CA ASP A 504 -9.08 -20.06 23.53
C ASP A 504 -7.76 -20.21 22.74
N ARG A 505 -7.62 -21.28 21.94
CA ARG A 505 -6.50 -21.46 21.00
C ARG A 505 -6.41 -20.29 20.02
N GLY A 506 -7.52 -19.94 19.39
CA GLY A 506 -7.56 -18.93 18.34
C GLY A 506 -7.21 -17.54 18.85
N LEU A 507 -7.77 -17.13 20.01
CA LEU A 507 -7.43 -15.86 20.63
C LEU A 507 -5.94 -15.79 20.99
N ALA A 508 -5.39 -16.86 21.57
CA ALA A 508 -3.99 -16.92 21.95
C ALA A 508 -3.05 -16.84 20.73
N LEU A 509 -3.24 -17.70 19.73
CA LEU A 509 -2.38 -17.75 18.54
C LEU A 509 -2.51 -16.50 17.68
N HIS A 510 -3.70 -15.91 17.55
CA HIS A 510 -3.88 -14.65 16.81
C HIS A 510 -3.01 -13.52 17.40
N LYS A 511 -3.01 -13.36 18.73
CA LYS A 511 -2.15 -12.39 19.43
C LYS A 511 -0.67 -12.70 19.21
N MET A 512 -0.27 -13.97 19.37
CA MET A 512 1.13 -14.38 19.25
C MET A 512 1.69 -14.20 17.83
N ILE A 513 0.93 -14.60 16.81
CA ILE A 513 1.31 -14.46 15.40
C ILE A 513 1.53 -12.99 15.04
N ARG A 514 0.62 -12.11 15.48
CA ARG A 514 0.73 -10.67 15.23
C ARG A 514 1.91 -10.06 15.97
N LEU A 515 2.11 -10.38 17.26
CA LEU A 515 3.23 -9.85 18.03
C LEU A 515 4.59 -10.32 17.49
N ILE A 516 4.76 -11.61 17.15
CA ILE A 516 6.05 -12.09 16.62
C ILE A 516 6.33 -11.48 15.24
N THR A 517 5.31 -11.32 14.40
CA THR A 517 5.45 -10.65 13.09
C THR A 517 5.84 -9.19 13.27
N HIS A 518 5.18 -8.47 14.18
CA HIS A 518 5.46 -7.06 14.47
C HIS A 518 6.85 -6.86 15.09
N ALA A 519 7.31 -7.78 15.94
CA ALA A 519 8.57 -7.63 16.66
C ALA A 519 9.79 -8.16 15.90
N LEU A 520 9.63 -9.16 15.04
CA LEU A 520 10.74 -9.85 14.36
C LEU A 520 10.74 -9.67 12.84
N GLY A 521 9.59 -9.40 12.23
CA GLY A 521 9.38 -9.50 10.79
C GLY A 521 9.84 -8.30 9.95
N GLY A 522 10.10 -7.13 10.56
CA GLY A 522 10.25 -5.90 9.78
C GLY A 522 10.84 -4.69 10.51
N GLU A 523 10.99 -3.61 9.75
CA GLU A 523 11.29 -2.24 10.21
C GLU A 523 10.03 -1.35 10.18
N ALA A 524 8.92 -1.91 9.73
CA ALA A 524 7.57 -1.36 9.78
C ALA A 524 6.56 -2.50 9.98
N TYR A 525 5.36 -2.17 10.47
CA TYR A 525 4.25 -3.10 10.62
C TYR A 525 3.03 -2.63 9.83
N LEU A 526 2.28 -3.54 9.23
CA LEU A 526 1.01 -3.28 8.55
C LEU A 526 -0.10 -4.19 9.06
N ASN A 527 -1.30 -3.64 9.16
CA ASN A 527 -2.54 -4.35 9.48
C ASN A 527 -3.65 -3.93 8.53
N PHE A 528 -4.34 -4.89 7.93
CA PHE A 528 -5.54 -4.63 7.12
C PHE A 528 -6.80 -4.51 7.98
N MET A 529 -7.65 -3.55 7.62
CA MET A 529 -8.81 -3.15 8.42
C MET A 529 -9.74 -4.31 8.86
N GLY A 530 -9.94 -4.42 10.17
CA GLY A 530 -10.73 -5.46 10.82
C GLY A 530 -9.91 -6.64 11.34
N ASN A 531 -8.74 -6.91 10.76
CA ASN A 531 -7.88 -8.02 11.22
C ASN A 531 -7.31 -7.74 12.62
N GLU A 532 -7.29 -6.47 13.05
CA GLU A 532 -6.81 -6.10 14.38
C GLU A 532 -7.62 -6.70 15.52
N PHE A 533 -8.91 -6.95 15.28
CA PHE A 533 -9.81 -7.58 16.25
C PHE A 533 -10.22 -8.99 15.84
N GLY A 534 -9.58 -9.57 14.82
CA GLY A 534 -9.92 -10.89 14.30
C GLY A 534 -11.31 -10.94 13.70
N HIS A 535 -11.61 -10.03 12.76
CA HIS A 535 -12.87 -10.00 12.04
C HIS A 535 -13.20 -11.39 11.43
N PRO A 536 -14.45 -11.90 11.61
CA PRO A 536 -14.84 -13.21 11.08
C PRO A 536 -15.07 -13.17 9.56
N GLU A 537 -15.48 -14.30 8.99
CA GLU A 537 -15.88 -14.42 7.58
C GLU A 537 -14.72 -14.08 6.61
N TRP A 538 -15.07 -13.45 5.48
CA TRP A 538 -14.20 -12.99 4.41
C TRP A 538 -14.83 -11.75 3.76
N LEU A 539 -14.06 -11.08 2.91
CA LEU A 539 -14.44 -9.95 2.08
C LEU A 539 -14.82 -10.45 0.68
N ASP A 540 -16.00 -10.09 0.20
CA ASP A 540 -16.41 -10.37 -1.18
C ASP A 540 -17.13 -9.15 -1.73
N PHE A 541 -16.70 -8.69 -2.90
CA PHE A 541 -17.25 -7.53 -3.57
C PHE A 541 -18.45 -7.91 -4.44
N PRO A 542 -19.39 -6.97 -4.68
CA PRO A 542 -20.50 -7.17 -5.60
C PRO A 542 -20.02 -7.58 -6.99
N ARG A 543 -20.49 -8.74 -7.46
CA ARG A 543 -20.19 -9.30 -8.77
C ARG A 543 -21.30 -10.26 -9.21
N VAL A 544 -21.28 -10.65 -10.48
CA VAL A 544 -22.24 -11.61 -11.03
C VAL A 544 -22.30 -12.90 -10.20
N GLY A 545 -21.15 -13.41 -9.75
CA GLY A 545 -21.05 -14.66 -8.99
C GLY A 545 -21.67 -14.63 -7.58
N ASN A 546 -22.04 -13.47 -7.06
CA ASN A 546 -22.76 -13.33 -5.78
C ASN A 546 -24.02 -12.46 -5.88
N ASN A 547 -24.56 -12.30 -7.10
CA ASN A 547 -25.75 -11.50 -7.40
C ASN A 547 -25.62 -10.03 -6.97
N ASP A 548 -24.48 -9.39 -7.24
CA ASP A 548 -24.17 -8.01 -6.86
C ASP A 548 -24.35 -7.74 -5.35
N SER A 549 -24.04 -8.74 -4.51
CA SER A 549 -24.23 -8.62 -3.05
C SER A 549 -23.15 -7.75 -2.42
N TYR A 550 -23.59 -6.80 -1.58
CA TYR A 550 -22.72 -6.01 -0.70
C TYR A 550 -22.60 -6.62 0.71
N HIS A 551 -23.19 -7.80 0.96
CA HIS A 551 -23.26 -8.37 2.31
C HIS A 551 -21.88 -8.59 2.94
N TYR A 552 -20.89 -9.00 2.16
CA TYR A 552 -19.52 -9.21 2.64
C TYR A 552 -18.60 -8.01 2.35
N ALA A 553 -19.06 -7.00 1.61
CA ALA A 553 -18.31 -5.79 1.27
C ALA A 553 -18.44 -4.71 2.36
N ARG A 554 -18.19 -5.08 3.62
CA ARG A 554 -18.41 -4.25 4.82
C ARG A 554 -17.45 -4.63 5.97
N ARG A 555 -17.44 -3.85 7.05
CA ARG A 555 -16.77 -4.20 8.31
C ARG A 555 -17.72 -4.18 9.50
N GLN A 556 -17.78 -5.28 10.24
CA GLN A 556 -18.72 -5.48 11.34
C GLN A 556 -18.23 -4.80 12.64
N TRP A 557 -18.15 -3.48 12.67
CA TRP A 557 -17.64 -2.72 13.83
C TRP A 557 -18.42 -2.98 15.13
N ASN A 558 -19.70 -3.32 15.02
CA ASN A 558 -20.52 -3.76 16.15
C ASN A 558 -19.91 -4.96 16.91
N LEU A 559 -19.13 -5.82 16.27
CA LEU A 559 -18.52 -6.98 16.93
C LEU A 559 -17.45 -6.58 17.95
N VAL A 560 -16.66 -5.55 17.64
CA VAL A 560 -15.59 -5.05 18.52
C VAL A 560 -16.11 -4.02 19.53
N ASP A 561 -17.19 -3.30 19.18
CA ASP A 561 -17.81 -2.32 20.07
C ASP A 561 -18.70 -2.96 21.17
N ASP A 562 -19.13 -4.21 20.99
CA ASP A 562 -19.95 -4.93 21.97
C ASP A 562 -19.09 -5.55 23.09
N ASN A 563 -19.28 -5.06 24.32
CA ASN A 563 -18.59 -5.54 25.50
C ASN A 563 -18.94 -6.98 25.91
N LEU A 564 -19.99 -7.59 25.34
CA LEU A 564 -20.34 -8.99 25.57
C LEU A 564 -19.66 -9.95 24.58
N LEU A 565 -18.86 -9.44 23.65
CA LEU A 565 -18.11 -10.24 22.69
C LEU A 565 -16.60 -10.21 22.96
N LYS A 566 -15.91 -11.28 22.54
CA LYS A 566 -14.48 -11.51 22.78
C LYS A 566 -13.57 -10.79 21.77
N TYR A 567 -14.10 -10.22 20.68
CA TYR A 567 -13.32 -9.45 19.69
C TYR A 567 -12.56 -8.27 20.33
N LYS A 568 -13.15 -7.65 21.35
CA LYS A 568 -12.52 -6.58 22.15
C LYS A 568 -11.16 -7.00 22.74
N TYR A 569 -10.96 -8.28 23.05
CA TYR A 569 -9.70 -8.78 23.61
C TYR A 569 -8.56 -8.75 22.60
N LEU A 570 -8.84 -9.11 21.35
CA LEU A 570 -7.87 -9.02 20.25
C LEU A 570 -7.58 -7.56 19.92
N ASN A 571 -8.63 -6.73 19.89
CA ASN A 571 -8.50 -5.29 19.65
C ASN A 571 -7.64 -4.59 20.72
N GLU A 572 -7.86 -4.93 21.99
CA GLU A 572 -7.11 -4.35 23.10
C GLU A 572 -5.64 -4.79 23.08
N PHE A 573 -5.36 -6.05 22.71
CA PHE A 573 -4.00 -6.52 22.54
C PHE A 573 -3.28 -5.83 21.40
N ASP A 574 -3.96 -5.58 20.28
CA ASP A 574 -3.41 -4.80 19.17
C ASP A 574 -2.99 -3.39 19.60
N ARG A 575 -3.87 -2.70 20.32
CA ARG A 575 -3.58 -1.38 20.86
C ARG A 575 -2.35 -1.42 21.77
N ALA A 576 -2.33 -2.34 22.73
CA ALA A 576 -1.21 -2.49 23.66
C ALA A 576 0.11 -2.82 22.94
N MET A 577 0.07 -3.63 21.87
CA MET A 577 1.22 -3.93 21.03
C MET A 577 1.77 -2.67 20.35
N ASN A 578 0.93 -1.86 19.72
CA ASN A 578 1.34 -0.61 19.05
C ASN A 578 1.82 0.45 20.04
N GLU A 579 1.15 0.61 21.20
CA GLU A 579 1.58 1.53 22.25
C GLU A 579 2.93 1.12 22.87
N LEU A 580 3.18 -0.19 23.00
CA LEU A 580 4.46 -0.69 23.45
C LEU A 580 5.56 -0.42 22.42
N GLU A 581 5.26 -0.54 21.12
CA GLU A 581 6.24 -0.18 20.08
C GLU A 581 6.51 1.32 20.06
N GLU A 582 5.50 2.18 20.24
CA GLU A 582 5.73 3.62 20.37
C GLU A 582 6.64 3.95 21.57
N ARG A 583 6.50 3.22 22.68
CA ARG A 583 7.31 3.44 23.89
C ARG A 583 8.76 2.97 23.74
N TYR A 584 8.99 1.80 23.13
CA TYR A 584 10.31 1.15 23.09
C TYR A 584 11.00 1.20 21.73
N GLY A 585 10.27 1.48 20.65
CA GLY A 585 10.83 1.77 19.33
C GLY A 585 11.52 0.60 18.64
N TRP A 586 10.99 -0.62 18.74
CA TRP A 586 11.70 -1.78 18.22
C TRP A 586 11.73 -1.86 16.69
N LEU A 587 10.74 -1.31 15.98
CA LEU A 587 10.73 -1.37 14.52
C LEU A 587 11.84 -0.52 13.90
N HIS A 588 12.16 0.64 14.49
CA HIS A 588 13.28 1.47 14.07
C HIS A 588 14.59 1.16 14.81
N SER A 589 14.58 0.10 15.62
CA SER A 589 15.80 -0.47 16.19
C SER A 589 16.37 -1.53 15.26
N GLY A 590 17.69 -1.74 15.35
CA GLY A 590 18.39 -2.79 14.62
C GLY A 590 17.75 -4.19 14.78
N PRO A 591 18.22 -5.16 13.98
CA PRO A 591 17.60 -6.48 13.89
C PRO A 591 17.64 -7.18 15.24
N ALA A 592 16.63 -8.03 15.49
CA ALA A 592 16.59 -8.80 16.72
C ALA A 592 17.75 -9.80 16.79
N TYR A 593 18.23 -10.06 18.00
CA TYR A 593 19.09 -11.21 18.27
C TYR A 593 18.24 -12.39 18.74
N VAL A 594 18.05 -13.41 17.91
CA VAL A 594 17.31 -14.62 18.28
C VAL A 594 18.22 -15.57 19.04
N SER A 595 18.08 -15.60 20.37
CA SER A 595 18.87 -16.47 21.24
C SER A 595 18.38 -17.91 21.25
N TRP A 596 17.06 -18.14 21.09
CA TRP A 596 16.46 -19.45 21.27
C TRP A 596 15.35 -19.71 20.25
N LYS A 597 15.37 -20.89 19.63
CA LYS A 597 14.35 -21.40 18.70
C LYS A 597 14.25 -22.91 18.89
N HIS A 598 13.63 -23.32 19.99
CA HIS A 598 13.71 -24.69 20.48
C HIS A 598 12.52 -25.53 20.03
N GLN A 599 12.80 -26.49 19.15
CA GLN A 599 11.76 -27.22 18.42
C GLN A 599 10.91 -28.15 19.30
N SER A 600 11.51 -28.82 20.29
CA SER A 600 10.78 -29.74 21.16
C SER A 600 9.83 -28.98 22.10
N ASP A 601 10.32 -27.91 22.71
CA ASP A 601 9.53 -27.09 23.64
C ASP A 601 8.63 -26.09 22.90
N LYS A 602 8.82 -25.92 21.58
CA LYS A 602 8.12 -24.94 20.74
C LYS A 602 8.25 -23.51 21.27
N THR A 603 9.44 -23.15 21.78
CA THR A 603 9.71 -21.81 22.33
C THR A 603 10.62 -20.99 21.42
N ILE A 604 10.34 -19.70 21.31
CA ILE A 604 11.16 -18.72 20.56
C ILE A 604 11.47 -17.56 21.50
N HIS A 605 12.76 -17.25 21.67
CA HIS A 605 13.22 -16.11 22.45
C HIS A 605 14.16 -15.23 21.64
N PHE A 606 13.98 -13.93 21.75
CA PHE A 606 14.86 -12.95 21.10
C PHE A 606 14.90 -11.63 21.86
N GLU A 607 15.95 -10.86 21.59
CA GLU A 607 16.10 -9.50 22.10
C GLU A 607 16.01 -8.49 20.96
N ARG A 608 15.22 -7.42 21.16
CA ARG A 608 15.15 -6.27 20.24
C ARG A 608 14.87 -5.00 21.04
N ALA A 609 15.58 -3.91 20.73
CA ALA A 609 15.42 -2.62 21.43
C ALA A 609 15.54 -2.70 22.97
N GLY A 610 16.40 -3.59 23.48
CA GLY A 610 16.57 -3.79 24.93
C GLY A 610 15.43 -4.56 25.62
N LEU A 611 14.43 -5.01 24.87
CA LEU A 611 13.37 -5.91 25.33
C LEU A 611 13.77 -7.37 25.10
N VAL A 612 13.27 -8.26 25.96
CA VAL A 612 13.36 -9.72 25.83
C VAL A 612 11.97 -10.25 25.51
N PHE A 613 11.80 -10.86 24.34
CA PHE A 613 10.56 -11.46 23.90
C PHE A 613 10.59 -12.97 24.13
N VAL A 614 9.52 -13.52 24.70
CA VAL A 614 9.40 -14.93 25.06
C VAL A 614 8.09 -15.46 24.52
N PHE A 615 8.15 -16.38 23.54
CA PHE A 615 6.99 -17.05 22.96
C PHE A 615 7.02 -18.54 23.30
N ASN A 616 5.89 -19.06 23.78
CA ASN A 616 5.66 -20.49 23.94
C ASN A 616 4.50 -20.92 23.01
N PHE A 617 4.84 -21.47 21.85
CA PHE A 617 3.89 -22.02 20.87
C PHE A 617 3.45 -23.45 21.19
N HIS A 618 3.93 -24.06 22.28
CA HIS A 618 3.55 -25.42 22.61
C HIS A 618 2.03 -25.51 22.85
N PRO A 619 1.32 -26.49 22.26
CA PRO A 619 -0.15 -26.57 22.38
C PRO A 619 -0.63 -26.85 23.81
N THR A 620 0.14 -27.59 24.61
CA THR A 620 -0.26 -28.02 25.96
C THR A 620 0.76 -27.79 27.10
N GLN A 621 2.07 -27.85 26.84
CA GLN A 621 3.10 -27.76 27.88
C GLN A 621 3.37 -26.32 28.31
N SER A 622 3.38 -26.14 29.63
CA SER A 622 3.82 -24.91 30.30
C SER A 622 5.11 -25.19 31.03
N PHE A 623 6.06 -24.26 31.02
CA PHE A 623 7.37 -24.48 31.64
C PHE A 623 7.58 -23.55 32.82
N SER A 624 7.98 -24.11 33.96
CA SER A 624 8.39 -23.34 35.15
C SER A 624 9.90 -23.17 35.14
N ASP A 625 10.39 -22.05 35.69
CA ASP A 625 11.81 -21.75 35.84
C ASP A 625 12.61 -21.83 34.52
N TYR A 626 11.94 -21.56 33.38
CA TYR A 626 12.52 -21.67 32.06
C TYR A 626 13.58 -20.58 31.86
N ARG A 627 14.79 -20.97 31.47
CA ARG A 627 15.90 -20.03 31.27
C ARG A 627 15.73 -19.29 29.96
N VAL A 628 15.82 -17.97 30.03
CA VAL A 628 15.76 -17.07 28.88
C VAL A 628 17.03 -16.24 28.87
N GLY A 629 17.86 -16.43 27.85
CA GLY A 629 19.12 -15.71 27.71
C GLY A 629 18.89 -14.21 27.49
N THR A 630 19.70 -13.37 28.13
CA THR A 630 19.78 -11.93 27.88
C THR A 630 21.23 -11.46 27.96
N ASN A 631 21.63 -10.51 27.12
CA ASN A 631 23.02 -10.05 27.17
C ASN A 631 23.31 -9.11 28.34
N TRP A 632 22.28 -8.49 28.91
CA TRP A 632 22.46 -7.44 29.89
C TRP A 632 22.12 -7.96 31.28
N ALA A 633 23.00 -7.67 32.24
CA ALA A 633 22.68 -7.89 33.64
C ALA A 633 21.65 -6.85 34.12
N GLY A 634 20.83 -7.24 35.09
CA GLY A 634 19.86 -6.39 35.77
C GLY A 634 18.61 -7.14 36.21
N THR A 635 17.63 -6.38 36.70
CA THR A 635 16.30 -6.90 37.00
C THR A 635 15.36 -6.65 35.82
N TYR A 636 14.58 -7.67 35.46
CA TYR A 636 13.60 -7.63 34.38
C TYR A 636 12.18 -7.74 34.93
N GLN A 637 11.25 -7.08 34.27
CA GLN A 637 9.83 -7.13 34.59
C GLN A 637 9.02 -7.26 33.30
N ALA A 638 7.93 -8.02 33.34
CA ALA A 638 7.01 -8.12 32.21
C ALA A 638 6.36 -6.74 31.95
N VAL A 639 6.35 -6.32 30.69
CA VAL A 639 5.73 -5.06 30.23
C VAL A 639 4.57 -5.29 29.26
N LEU A 640 4.44 -6.50 28.74
CA LEU A 640 3.27 -7.00 28.03
C LEU A 640 3.17 -8.51 28.24
N SER A 641 1.98 -9.02 28.54
CA SER A 641 1.68 -10.45 28.57
C SER A 641 0.42 -10.71 27.78
N SER A 642 0.48 -11.58 26.77
CA SER A 642 -0.71 -11.99 26.03
C SER A 642 -1.68 -12.81 26.91
N ASP A 643 -1.26 -13.25 28.10
CA ASP A 643 -2.10 -13.99 29.04
C ASP A 643 -2.87 -13.09 30.02
N ASP A 644 -2.77 -11.77 29.89
CA ASP A 644 -3.54 -10.83 30.72
C ASP A 644 -5.06 -10.94 30.42
N PRO A 645 -5.94 -10.94 31.44
CA PRO A 645 -7.40 -10.93 31.27
C PRO A 645 -7.96 -9.84 30.36
N ILE A 646 -7.33 -8.66 30.30
CA ILE A 646 -7.79 -7.59 29.40
C ILE A 646 -7.65 -7.98 27.93
N PHE A 647 -6.77 -8.94 27.64
CA PHE A 647 -6.58 -9.55 26.33
C PHE A 647 -7.24 -10.93 26.23
N GLY A 648 -8.11 -11.31 27.17
CA GLY A 648 -8.80 -12.60 27.17
C GLY A 648 -7.89 -13.79 27.51
N GLY A 649 -6.77 -13.55 28.21
CA GLY A 649 -5.91 -14.61 28.74
C GLY A 649 -6.34 -15.11 30.12
N HIS A 650 -5.54 -15.99 30.72
CA HIS A 650 -5.88 -16.71 31.95
C HIS A 650 -5.25 -16.13 33.24
N ASN A 651 -4.57 -14.99 33.17
CA ASN A 651 -3.94 -14.30 34.29
C ASN A 651 -2.88 -15.13 35.05
N ARG A 652 -2.08 -15.93 34.35
CA ARG A 652 -1.12 -16.84 35.00
C ARG A 652 0.27 -16.22 35.17
N ILE A 653 0.51 -15.04 34.62
CA ILE A 653 1.76 -14.29 34.74
C ILE A 653 1.53 -13.10 35.66
N ASP A 654 2.27 -13.02 36.77
CA ASP A 654 2.28 -11.83 37.62
C ASP A 654 3.18 -10.75 37.01
N MET A 655 2.56 -9.69 36.51
CA MET A 655 3.25 -8.54 35.90
C MET A 655 4.14 -7.76 36.89
N ASN A 656 3.98 -7.96 38.20
CA ASN A 656 4.83 -7.34 39.23
C ASN A 656 6.05 -8.18 39.61
N CYS A 657 6.15 -9.42 39.09
CA CYS A 657 7.27 -10.29 39.38
C CYS A 657 8.56 -9.70 38.80
N LYS A 658 9.60 -9.67 39.64
CA LYS A 658 10.94 -9.19 39.28
C LYS A 658 11.84 -10.39 39.02
N HIS A 659 12.42 -10.43 37.83
CA HIS A 659 13.31 -11.50 37.38
C HIS A 659 14.75 -10.99 37.38
N GLN A 660 15.53 -11.37 38.39
CA GLN A 660 16.95 -11.02 38.44
C GLN A 660 17.74 -11.86 37.44
N SER A 661 18.64 -11.22 36.69
CA SER A 661 19.53 -11.94 35.77
C SER A 661 20.69 -12.62 36.51
N ASP A 662 20.99 -13.86 36.15
CA ASP A 662 22.19 -14.59 36.57
C ASP A 662 23.31 -14.50 35.52
N PRO A 663 24.59 -14.32 35.92
CA PRO A 663 25.72 -14.12 35.02
C PRO A 663 26.28 -15.43 34.42
N TRP A 664 25.48 -16.49 34.39
CA TRP A 664 25.88 -17.78 33.85
C TRP A 664 25.33 -17.93 32.44
N GLY A 665 26.10 -17.50 31.44
CA GLY A 665 25.66 -17.40 30.05
C GLY A 665 24.82 -18.59 29.55
N HIS A 666 23.79 -18.29 28.75
CA HIS A 666 22.83 -19.24 28.23
C HIS A 666 22.41 -18.86 26.81
N ALA A 667 22.24 -19.84 25.92
CA ALA A 667 21.71 -19.61 24.57
C ALA A 667 22.46 -18.52 23.77
N GLY A 668 23.80 -18.47 23.90
CA GLY A 668 24.64 -17.47 23.22
C GLY A 668 24.59 -16.05 23.83
N ARG A 669 24.01 -15.89 25.02
CA ARG A 669 23.96 -14.61 25.77
C ARG A 669 24.77 -14.69 27.06
N SER A 670 25.17 -13.52 27.56
CA SER A 670 26.04 -13.40 28.74
C SER A 670 25.34 -13.70 30.08
N ASN A 671 24.02 -13.53 30.15
CA ASN A 671 23.19 -13.74 31.34
C ASN A 671 21.93 -14.54 30.98
N PHE A 672 21.15 -14.97 31.97
CA PHE A 672 19.75 -15.39 31.78
C PHE A 672 18.84 -14.91 32.90
N ILE A 673 17.55 -14.86 32.63
CA ILE A 673 16.49 -14.80 33.64
C ILE A 673 15.71 -16.12 33.65
N GLN A 674 15.06 -16.45 34.77
CA GLN A 674 14.11 -17.57 34.84
C GLN A 674 12.69 -17.04 34.89
N VAL A 675 11.84 -17.59 34.03
CA VAL A 675 10.45 -17.16 33.89
C VAL A 675 9.51 -18.37 33.86
N TYR A 676 8.26 -18.14 34.21
CA TYR A 676 7.17 -19.08 33.94
C TYR A 676 6.60 -18.79 32.55
N THR A 677 6.49 -19.82 31.69
CA THR A 677 6.00 -19.70 30.31
C THR A 677 4.81 -20.63 30.06
N PRO A 678 3.57 -20.18 30.30
CA PRO A 678 2.38 -20.97 30.00
C PRO A 678 2.28 -21.32 28.50
N CYS A 679 1.62 -22.44 28.18
CA CYS A 679 1.34 -22.81 26.80
C CYS A 679 0.55 -21.72 26.05
N ARG A 680 0.88 -21.51 24.78
CA ARG A 680 0.27 -20.49 23.90
C ARG A 680 0.27 -19.09 24.51
N THR A 681 1.44 -18.64 24.96
CA THR A 681 1.61 -17.27 25.46
C THR A 681 2.82 -16.57 24.84
N ALA A 682 2.73 -15.24 24.78
CA ALA A 682 3.84 -14.36 24.50
C ALA A 682 3.97 -13.34 25.64
N VAL A 683 5.19 -13.18 26.17
CA VAL A 683 5.50 -12.20 27.21
C VAL A 683 6.72 -11.39 26.78
N VAL A 684 6.64 -10.08 26.97
CA VAL A 684 7.72 -9.13 26.69
C VAL A 684 8.23 -8.59 28.02
N TYR A 685 9.53 -8.70 28.24
CA TYR A 685 10.20 -8.21 29.45
C TYR A 685 11.07 -7.02 29.11
N ALA A 686 11.07 -6.01 29.99
CA ALA A 686 12.00 -4.90 29.94
C ALA A 686 12.90 -4.93 31.18
N ARG A 687 14.15 -4.49 31.02
CA ARG A 687 15.03 -4.24 32.16
C ARG A 687 14.57 -2.98 32.88
N ILE A 688 14.28 -3.07 34.18
CA ILE A 688 13.92 -1.92 35.00
C ILE A 688 15.19 -1.25 35.54
N SER A 689 15.11 0.07 35.73
CA SER A 689 16.16 0.81 36.44
C SER A 689 15.95 0.59 37.94
N ASP A 690 17.04 0.38 38.69
CA ASP A 690 17.01 0.23 40.14
C ASP A 690 16.49 1.50 40.86
#